data_AF-A0A6J8BQK1-F1
#
_entry.id   AF-A0A6J8BQK1-F1
#
_cell.length_a   1.000
_cell.length_b   1.000
_cell.length_c   1.000
_cell.angle_alpha   90.00
_cell.angle_beta   90.00
_cell.angle_gamma   90.00
#
_symmetry.space_group_name_H-M   'P 1'
#
loop_
_entity.id
_entity.type
_entity.pdbx_description
1 polymer ?
#
loop_
_entity_poly.entity_id
_entity_poly.type
_entity_poly.pdbx_seq_one_letter_code
_entity_poly.pdbx_strand_id
1 'polypeptide(L)'
;MELTAATRAVKLSKVILEELNYSIDKTFFWTDSMSVLRYINNQNIRFHTFVANRLEVIHEATIVDQWKYINTKLNPADYASRGMAVSKFESNPDWFNGPEYLWRPEIEWPEWHIDKTIIDEDNEVKRVVNTTILSNEHHGLDRLFSLFSEWKKLKKITSWLFIALDNFRKLIKERKHIRNKRHPEDENSVDIQNELAVKKSLNGVTKDVQITLPSTETLKRSEMAIIKYEQNVHFEEEIHVLQNIDRGKVLKKSSKLFKLNPFIDDNGLLRVRGRLERADLPYDAKHPIILPKDSNISKLIIEDIHRSVGHLGKNSILAELRQKFWIIGASSIIKGIVSKCVICRKYCAPFVDQKMANLPKERLISDKPPFTMVGMDFFGPFQIKQGRSLVKRYGVIFTCLSIRAVHLEIAHSMDTDSCINAIRRLISRRGNPEFIRSDNGTNLVGAEREMREEIERWNIDKINDFMLQKSIKWAFNPPAASHFGGVWERLIRSSLRLNDENLNTLFCEVEAILNNRPISEVSEHVDDLKVLTPNHLLLLRPGEYFPPGTCKTDNYVRRRWRQIQYLADIFWKRWTHEYLPLLQSRQKWNTEKRNLKIGDSVLIQDNTPRNLWNLGRIIEVLKDKSDNVRIVRLKNIFNNFITTSCKVVFGIRS
;
A
#
# COMPACT_ATOMS: atom_id res chain seq x y z
N MET A 1 -19.54 -1.92 -56.91
CA MET A 1 -18.44 -2.29 -57.84
C MET A 1 -17.98 -1.06 -58.62
N GLU A 2 -18.91 -0.34 -59.24
CA GLU A 2 -18.69 0.91 -59.99
C GLU A 2 -17.81 1.97 -59.31
N LEU A 3 -18.02 2.27 -58.02
CA LEU A 3 -17.20 3.27 -57.32
C LEU A 3 -15.72 2.86 -57.26
N THR A 4 -15.41 1.57 -57.19
CA THR A 4 -14.02 1.08 -57.23
C THR A 4 -13.43 1.24 -58.63
N ALA A 5 -14.23 1.09 -59.68
CA ALA A 5 -13.79 1.35 -61.06
C ALA A 5 -13.47 2.85 -61.24
N ALA A 6 -14.32 3.74 -60.72
CA ALA A 6 -14.07 5.18 -60.68
C ALA A 6 -12.77 5.51 -59.93
N THR A 7 -12.53 4.93 -58.75
CA THR A 7 -11.26 5.12 -58.02
C THR A 7 -10.05 4.63 -58.82
N ARG A 8 -10.17 3.51 -59.56
CA ARG A 8 -9.08 3.01 -60.42
C ARG A 8 -8.84 3.94 -61.61
N ALA A 9 -9.88 4.46 -62.24
CA ALA A 9 -9.77 5.40 -63.35
C ALA A 9 -8.96 6.65 -62.94
N VAL A 10 -9.24 7.21 -61.76
CA VAL A 10 -8.50 8.36 -61.21
C VAL A 10 -7.03 8.04 -60.91
N LYS A 11 -6.75 6.85 -60.38
CA LYS A 11 -5.35 6.44 -60.16
C LYS A 11 -4.60 6.26 -61.47
N LEU A 12 -5.26 5.68 -62.47
CA LEU A 12 -4.67 5.48 -63.79
C LEU A 12 -4.44 6.82 -64.49
N SER A 13 -5.41 7.74 -64.45
CA SER A 13 -5.24 9.08 -65.06
C SER A 13 -4.08 9.84 -64.44
N LYS A 14 -3.84 9.69 -63.13
CA LYS A 14 -2.69 10.29 -62.46
C LYS A 14 -1.38 9.75 -63.03
N VAL A 15 -1.24 8.43 -63.15
CA VAL A 15 -0.04 7.81 -63.75
C VAL A 15 0.14 8.28 -65.21
N ILE A 16 -0.93 8.32 -65.98
CA ILE A 16 -0.89 8.76 -67.38
C ILE A 16 -0.42 10.23 -67.48
N LEU A 17 -0.95 11.11 -66.63
CA LEU A 17 -0.55 12.53 -66.61
C LEU A 17 0.89 12.74 -66.11
N GLU A 18 1.39 11.88 -65.22
CA GLU A 18 2.78 11.93 -64.73
C GLU A 18 3.79 11.44 -65.78
N GLU A 19 3.42 10.44 -66.59
CA GLU A 19 4.33 9.80 -67.56
C GLU A 19 4.24 10.37 -68.99
N LEU A 20 3.14 11.05 -69.34
CA LEU A 20 3.00 11.67 -70.66
C LEU A 20 3.80 12.97 -70.75
N ASN A 21 4.68 13.06 -71.75
CA ASN A 21 5.41 14.29 -72.09
C ASN A 21 4.59 15.29 -72.93
N TYR A 22 3.26 15.18 -72.94
CA TYR A 22 2.35 16.09 -73.65
C TYR A 22 1.55 16.93 -72.67
N SER A 23 1.33 18.21 -72.99
CA SER A 23 0.42 19.05 -72.23
C SER A 23 -1.03 18.67 -72.52
N ILE A 24 -1.75 18.22 -71.49
CA ILE A 24 -3.18 17.91 -71.58
C ILE A 24 -3.96 19.10 -71.03
N ASP A 25 -4.78 19.73 -71.87
CA ASP A 25 -5.56 20.93 -71.49
C ASP A 25 -6.72 20.60 -70.54
N LYS A 26 -7.42 19.49 -70.78
CA LYS A 26 -8.58 19.05 -69.99
C LYS A 26 -8.65 17.54 -69.88
N THR A 27 -9.18 17.07 -68.75
CA THR A 27 -9.42 15.65 -68.49
C THR A 27 -10.86 15.45 -68.00
N PHE A 28 -11.57 14.51 -68.61
CA PHE A 28 -12.95 14.16 -68.29
C PHE A 28 -13.07 12.69 -67.93
N PHE A 29 -13.94 12.37 -66.97
CA PHE A 29 -14.26 11.01 -66.54
C PHE A 29 -15.72 10.73 -66.82
N TRP A 30 -15.99 9.66 -67.57
CA TRP A 30 -17.34 9.28 -67.98
C TRP A 30 -17.77 8.02 -67.25
N THR A 31 -18.97 8.02 -66.67
CA THR A 31 -19.57 6.84 -66.01
C THR A 31 -21.06 6.76 -66.30
N ASP A 32 -21.58 5.57 -66.52
CA ASP A 32 -23.01 5.32 -66.66
C ASP A 32 -23.70 5.00 -65.32
N SER A 33 -22.94 5.01 -64.22
CA SER A 33 -23.47 4.78 -62.88
C SER A 33 -23.96 6.08 -62.24
N MET A 34 -25.28 6.25 -62.22
CA MET A 34 -25.91 7.39 -61.53
C MET A 34 -25.59 7.42 -60.04
N SER A 35 -25.47 6.26 -59.38
CA SER A 35 -25.09 6.17 -57.96
C SER A 35 -23.68 6.72 -57.71
N VAL A 36 -22.71 6.43 -58.58
CA VAL A 36 -21.34 6.97 -58.46
C VAL A 36 -21.34 8.48 -58.62
N LEU A 37 -22.07 9.01 -59.61
CA LEU A 37 -22.17 10.46 -59.81
C LEU A 37 -22.83 11.16 -58.62
N ARG A 38 -23.89 10.58 -58.06
CA ARG A 38 -24.54 11.09 -56.84
C ARG A 38 -23.56 11.09 -55.66
N TYR A 39 -22.80 10.02 -55.48
CA TYR A 39 -21.80 9.92 -54.41
C TYR A 39 -20.69 10.95 -54.54
N ILE A 40 -20.15 11.15 -55.75
CA ILE A 40 -19.13 12.17 -56.03
C ILE A 40 -19.70 13.58 -55.90
N ASN A 41 -20.97 13.81 -56.25
CA ASN A 41 -21.59 15.13 -56.12
C ASN A 41 -21.87 15.50 -54.65
N ASN A 42 -21.95 14.53 -53.74
CA ASN A 42 -22.19 14.79 -52.33
C ASN A 42 -20.91 15.12 -51.58
N GLN A 43 -20.81 16.38 -51.16
CA GLN A 43 -19.67 16.85 -50.38
C GLN A 43 -19.78 16.52 -48.88
N ASN A 44 -20.91 16.03 -48.36
CA ASN A 44 -21.06 15.73 -46.93
C ASN A 44 -20.34 14.43 -46.51
N ILE A 45 -19.68 14.44 -45.34
CA ILE A 45 -18.98 13.28 -44.74
C ILE A 45 -19.99 12.32 -44.07
N ARG A 46 -20.92 11.79 -44.86
CA ARG A 46 -22.03 10.97 -44.37
C ARG A 46 -22.01 9.52 -44.87
N PHE A 47 -20.91 9.04 -45.43
CA PHE A 47 -20.82 7.68 -45.96
C PHE A 47 -20.15 6.68 -45.01
N HIS A 48 -20.49 5.40 -45.17
CA HIS A 48 -19.75 4.30 -44.57
C HIS A 48 -18.29 4.24 -45.06
N THR A 49 -17.38 3.68 -44.25
CA THR A 49 -15.93 3.77 -44.43
C THR A 49 -15.44 3.34 -45.82
N PHE A 50 -16.07 2.33 -46.41
CA PHE A 50 -15.69 1.81 -47.73
C PHE A 50 -15.91 2.82 -48.85
N VAL A 51 -17.05 3.52 -48.83
CA VAL A 51 -17.44 4.56 -49.80
C VAL A 51 -16.67 5.84 -49.51
N ALA A 52 -16.59 6.25 -48.24
CA ALA A 52 -15.88 7.46 -47.82
C ALA A 52 -14.41 7.47 -48.27
N ASN A 53 -13.66 6.39 -48.04
CA ASN A 53 -12.24 6.31 -48.43
C ASN A 53 -12.04 6.39 -49.95
N ARG A 54 -13.00 5.91 -50.76
CA ARG A 54 -12.91 5.94 -52.23
C ARG A 54 -13.26 7.31 -52.78
N LEU A 55 -14.28 7.95 -52.21
CA LEU A 55 -14.63 9.33 -52.53
C LEU A 55 -13.49 10.28 -52.16
N GLU A 56 -12.81 10.07 -51.04
CA GLU A 56 -11.63 10.85 -50.67
C GLU A 56 -10.54 10.80 -51.75
N VAL A 57 -10.17 9.59 -52.21
CA VAL A 57 -9.20 9.44 -53.32
C VAL A 57 -9.66 10.14 -54.60
N ILE A 58 -10.95 10.07 -54.93
CA ILE A 58 -11.52 10.71 -56.12
C ILE A 58 -11.46 12.25 -55.98
N HIS A 59 -11.86 12.79 -54.84
CA HIS A 59 -11.89 14.23 -54.57
C HIS A 59 -10.51 14.85 -54.37
N GLU A 60 -9.51 14.08 -53.95
CA GLU A 60 -8.13 14.57 -53.88
C GLU A 60 -7.50 14.80 -55.26
N ALA A 61 -7.96 14.08 -56.28
CA ALA A 61 -7.34 14.08 -57.60
C ALA A 61 -8.22 14.66 -58.72
N THR A 62 -9.52 14.86 -58.48
CA THR A 62 -10.46 15.38 -59.48
C THR A 62 -11.46 16.35 -58.86
N ILE A 63 -12.01 17.26 -59.68
CA ILE A 63 -13.15 18.11 -59.32
C ILE A 63 -14.46 17.53 -59.87
N VAL A 64 -15.58 17.86 -59.23
CA VAL A 64 -16.91 17.28 -59.57
C VAL A 64 -17.30 17.52 -61.03
N ASP A 65 -16.94 18.66 -61.62
CA ASP A 65 -17.30 19.01 -63.00
C ASP A 65 -16.60 18.18 -64.07
N GLN A 66 -15.49 17.52 -63.72
CA GLN A 66 -14.80 16.58 -64.61
C GLN A 66 -15.58 15.28 -64.80
N TRP A 67 -16.51 14.96 -63.89
CA TRP A 67 -17.31 13.75 -63.96
C TRP A 67 -18.59 13.98 -64.75
N LYS A 68 -18.70 13.27 -65.87
CA LYS A 68 -19.86 13.30 -66.76
C LYS A 68 -20.55 11.93 -66.75
N TYR A 69 -21.86 11.96 -66.90
CA TYR A 69 -22.59 10.73 -67.17
C TYR A 69 -22.34 10.28 -68.59
N ILE A 70 -22.41 8.98 -68.89
CA ILE A 70 -22.56 8.45 -70.25
C ILE A 70 -23.75 7.50 -70.28
N ASN A 71 -24.58 7.55 -71.33
CA ASN A 71 -25.62 6.53 -71.48
C ASN A 71 -24.97 5.15 -71.65
N THR A 72 -25.44 4.16 -70.90
CA THR A 72 -24.96 2.77 -70.96
C THR A 72 -24.85 2.22 -72.39
N LYS A 73 -25.77 2.58 -73.30
CA LYS A 73 -25.74 2.11 -74.70
C LYS A 73 -24.60 2.73 -75.52
N LEU A 74 -24.06 3.85 -75.08
CA LEU A 74 -22.97 4.58 -75.72
C LEU A 74 -21.65 4.40 -74.98
N ASN A 75 -21.62 3.63 -73.88
CA ASN A 75 -20.44 3.46 -73.05
C ASN A 75 -19.49 2.41 -73.66
N PRO A 76 -18.32 2.79 -74.20
CA PRO A 76 -17.43 1.83 -74.83
C PRO A 76 -16.87 0.80 -73.83
N ALA A 77 -16.77 1.16 -72.54
CA ALA A 77 -16.30 0.26 -71.49
C ALA A 77 -17.18 -1.00 -71.33
N ASP A 78 -18.46 -0.91 -71.72
CA ASP A 78 -19.38 -2.04 -71.67
C ASP A 78 -19.02 -3.15 -72.67
N TYR A 79 -18.37 -2.82 -73.78
CA TYR A 79 -17.91 -3.81 -74.76
C TYR A 79 -16.91 -4.79 -74.15
N ALA A 80 -16.04 -4.30 -73.26
CA ALA A 80 -15.09 -5.15 -72.53
C ALA A 80 -15.70 -5.79 -71.27
N SER A 81 -16.57 -5.08 -70.54
CA SER A 81 -17.12 -5.58 -69.27
C SER A 81 -18.20 -6.66 -69.47
N ARG A 82 -19.03 -6.54 -70.53
CA ARG A 82 -20.13 -7.48 -70.83
C ARG A 82 -19.73 -8.60 -71.79
N GLY A 83 -18.56 -8.48 -72.42
CA GLY A 83 -18.02 -9.44 -73.36
C GLY A 83 -18.51 -9.22 -74.80
N MET A 84 -17.60 -9.37 -75.76
CA MET A 84 -17.87 -9.28 -77.20
C MET A 84 -17.07 -10.34 -77.95
N ALA A 85 -17.61 -10.85 -79.05
CA ALA A 85 -16.86 -11.73 -79.95
C ALA A 85 -15.68 -10.97 -80.59
N VAL A 86 -14.51 -11.60 -80.66
CA VAL A 86 -13.26 -10.98 -81.16
C VAL A 86 -13.43 -10.39 -82.56
N SER A 87 -14.14 -11.09 -83.46
CA SER A 87 -14.42 -10.62 -84.81
C SER A 87 -15.27 -9.34 -84.88
N LYS A 88 -16.15 -9.13 -83.89
CA LYS A 88 -16.94 -7.90 -83.74
C LYS A 88 -16.17 -6.79 -83.05
N PHE A 89 -15.21 -7.14 -82.20
CA PHE A 89 -14.38 -6.17 -81.49
C PHE A 89 -13.37 -5.48 -82.42
N GLU A 90 -12.70 -6.24 -83.28
CA GLU A 90 -11.74 -5.70 -84.27
C GLU A 90 -12.40 -4.74 -85.27
N SER A 91 -13.69 -4.93 -85.54
CA SER A 91 -14.48 -4.12 -86.46
C SER A 91 -15.30 -3.01 -85.78
N ASN A 92 -15.16 -2.80 -84.47
CA ASN A 92 -15.93 -1.80 -83.72
C ASN A 92 -15.19 -0.46 -83.61
N PRO A 93 -15.59 0.57 -84.37
CA PRO A 93 -14.95 1.89 -84.31
C PRO A 93 -15.17 2.60 -82.97
N ASP A 94 -16.26 2.31 -82.25
CA ASP A 94 -16.61 2.99 -81.00
C ASP A 94 -15.67 2.63 -79.85
N TRP A 95 -15.03 1.45 -79.89
CA TRP A 95 -14.07 1.06 -78.86
C TRP A 95 -12.80 1.91 -78.91
N PHE A 96 -12.28 2.14 -80.11
CA PHE A 96 -11.01 2.86 -80.31
C PHE A 96 -11.20 4.38 -80.37
N ASN A 97 -12.31 4.85 -80.95
CA ASN A 97 -12.55 6.28 -81.16
C ASN A 97 -13.49 6.88 -80.10
N GLY A 98 -14.18 6.06 -79.31
CA GLY A 98 -15.25 6.52 -78.44
C GLY A 98 -16.46 7.07 -79.21
N PRO A 99 -17.48 7.58 -78.51
CA PRO A 99 -18.66 8.17 -79.13
C PRO A 99 -18.33 9.39 -80.01
N GLU A 100 -18.99 9.49 -81.16
CA GLU A 100 -18.76 10.56 -82.16
C GLU A 100 -18.87 11.97 -81.57
N TYR A 101 -19.79 12.19 -80.63
CA TYR A 101 -19.99 13.52 -80.03
C TYR A 101 -18.79 14.02 -79.23
N LEU A 102 -17.89 13.15 -78.75
CA LEU A 102 -16.67 13.58 -78.04
C LEU A 102 -15.67 14.30 -78.95
N TRP A 103 -15.80 14.13 -80.27
CA TRP A 103 -14.98 14.81 -81.28
C TRP A 103 -15.55 16.18 -81.67
N ARG A 104 -16.74 16.52 -81.19
CA ARG A 104 -17.39 17.83 -81.41
C ARG A 104 -17.05 18.78 -80.26
N PRO A 105 -17.20 20.11 -80.43
CA PRO A 105 -17.01 21.07 -79.35
C PRO A 105 -17.84 20.73 -78.12
N GLU A 106 -17.34 21.02 -76.91
CA GLU A 106 -18.01 20.70 -75.63
C GLU A 106 -19.45 21.21 -75.52
N ILE A 107 -19.79 22.29 -76.24
CA ILE A 107 -21.13 22.88 -76.27
C ILE A 107 -22.15 22.03 -77.03
N GLU A 108 -21.68 21.12 -77.89
CA GLU A 108 -22.50 20.19 -78.66
C GLU A 108 -22.60 18.82 -77.99
N TRP A 109 -21.97 18.63 -76.82
CA TRP A 109 -22.06 17.38 -76.09
C TRP A 109 -23.47 17.17 -75.53
N PRO A 110 -23.95 15.91 -75.44
CA PRO A 110 -25.27 15.63 -74.88
C PRO A 110 -25.37 16.08 -73.42
N GLU A 111 -26.32 16.98 -73.12
CA GLU A 111 -26.69 17.27 -71.74
C GLU A 111 -27.72 16.25 -71.25
N TRP A 112 -27.30 15.46 -70.27
CA TRP A 112 -28.18 14.53 -69.58
C TRP A 112 -28.66 15.14 -68.26
N HIS A 113 -29.96 15.42 -68.18
CA HIS A 113 -30.58 15.88 -66.93
C HIS A 113 -30.63 14.73 -65.92
N ILE A 114 -29.66 14.71 -65.01
CA ILE A 114 -29.54 13.67 -63.99
C ILE A 114 -29.75 14.30 -62.63
N ASP A 115 -30.63 13.68 -61.85
CA ASP A 115 -30.77 14.01 -60.45
C ASP A 115 -29.52 13.56 -59.68
N LYS A 116 -28.69 14.54 -59.33
CA LYS A 116 -27.45 14.36 -58.56
C LYS A 116 -27.69 14.39 -57.05
N THR A 117 -28.94 14.44 -56.58
CA THR A 117 -29.26 14.38 -55.15
C THR A 117 -29.16 12.95 -54.62
N ILE A 118 -28.71 12.81 -53.37
CA ILE A 118 -28.66 11.53 -52.67
C ILE A 118 -29.89 11.39 -51.81
N ILE A 119 -30.54 10.23 -51.90
CA ILE A 119 -31.67 9.84 -51.06
C ILE A 119 -31.12 9.47 -49.68
N ASP A 120 -31.68 10.08 -48.61
CA ASP A 120 -31.21 9.87 -47.23
C ASP A 120 -31.42 8.44 -46.71
N GLU A 121 -32.20 7.61 -47.42
CA GLU A 121 -32.47 6.20 -47.13
C GLU A 121 -31.47 5.23 -47.78
N ASP A 122 -30.45 5.73 -48.49
CA ASP A 122 -29.41 4.90 -49.07
C ASP A 122 -28.59 4.17 -47.99
N ASN A 123 -28.44 2.85 -48.12
CA ASN A 123 -27.71 2.00 -47.16
C ASN A 123 -26.24 2.41 -46.99
N GLU A 124 -25.64 3.10 -47.96
CA GLU A 124 -24.26 3.58 -47.88
C GLU A 124 -24.13 4.91 -47.13
N VAL A 125 -25.25 5.57 -46.81
CA VAL A 125 -25.33 6.80 -46.01
C VAL A 125 -25.53 6.45 -44.54
N LYS A 126 -24.61 6.91 -43.70
CA LYS A 126 -24.71 6.81 -42.23
C LYS A 126 -25.95 7.56 -41.76
N ARG A 127 -26.80 6.86 -41.01
CA ARG A 127 -27.88 7.50 -40.25
C ARG A 127 -27.28 8.51 -39.26
N VAL A 128 -27.78 9.74 -39.30
CA VAL A 128 -27.38 10.78 -38.34
C VAL A 128 -27.95 10.41 -36.98
N VAL A 129 -27.10 9.85 -36.11
CA VAL A 129 -27.46 9.62 -34.70
C VAL A 129 -27.15 10.90 -33.94
N ASN A 130 -28.17 11.71 -33.68
CA ASN A 130 -28.06 12.83 -32.75
C ASN A 130 -27.77 12.26 -31.36
N THR A 131 -26.50 12.35 -30.94
CA THR A 131 -26.09 11.92 -29.60
C THR A 131 -26.49 13.00 -28.60
N THR A 132 -27.62 12.83 -27.93
CA THR A 132 -27.96 13.68 -26.78
C THR A 132 -27.13 13.23 -25.59
N ILE A 133 -26.20 14.07 -25.14
CA ILE A 133 -25.43 13.82 -23.91
C ILE A 133 -26.36 14.08 -22.73
N LEU A 134 -26.90 13.03 -22.13
CA LEU A 134 -27.48 13.09 -20.79
C LEU A 134 -26.32 13.20 -19.78
N SER A 135 -25.91 14.42 -19.47
CA SER A 135 -24.92 14.70 -18.43
C SER A 135 -25.52 14.42 -17.06
N ASN A 136 -25.25 13.24 -16.52
CA ASN A 136 -25.37 13.02 -15.09
C ASN A 136 -23.98 13.31 -14.49
N GLU A 137 -23.82 14.46 -13.83
CA GLU A 137 -22.52 15.10 -13.55
C GLU A 137 -21.56 14.23 -12.70
N HIS A 138 -22.07 13.26 -11.94
CA HIS A 138 -21.26 12.50 -10.97
C HIS A 138 -20.95 11.05 -11.37
N HIS A 139 -21.82 10.39 -12.15
CA HIS A 139 -21.73 8.92 -12.33
C HIS A 139 -20.48 8.40 -13.05
N GLY A 140 -19.90 9.18 -13.97
CA GLY A 140 -18.76 8.72 -14.77
C GLY A 140 -17.47 8.55 -13.96
N LEU A 141 -17.18 9.52 -13.09
CA LEU A 141 -15.99 9.52 -12.24
C LEU A 141 -16.15 8.58 -11.05
N ASP A 142 -17.33 8.52 -10.44
CA ASP A 142 -17.64 7.54 -9.38
C ASP A 142 -17.44 6.10 -9.90
N ARG A 143 -17.92 5.83 -11.11
CA ARG A 143 -17.70 4.53 -11.77
C ARG A 143 -16.21 4.30 -12.01
N LEU A 144 -15.46 5.28 -12.52
CA LEU A 144 -14.02 5.16 -12.71
C LEU A 144 -13.31 4.82 -11.39
N PHE A 145 -13.63 5.51 -10.30
CA PHE A 145 -13.00 5.30 -8.99
C PHE A 145 -13.36 3.94 -8.37
N SER A 146 -14.53 3.40 -8.68
CA SER A 146 -14.95 2.07 -8.24
C SER A 146 -14.20 0.92 -8.95
N LEU A 147 -13.68 1.14 -10.15
CA LEU A 147 -12.98 0.12 -10.94
C LEU A 147 -11.57 -0.19 -10.43
N PHE A 148 -10.99 0.67 -9.60
CA PHE A 148 -9.61 0.52 -9.13
C PHE A 148 -9.55 0.06 -7.67
N SER A 149 -8.69 -0.93 -7.43
CA SER A 149 -8.38 -1.50 -6.12
C SER A 149 -7.02 -1.05 -5.57
N GLU A 150 -6.29 -0.20 -6.30
CA GLU A 150 -4.97 0.30 -5.91
C GLU A 150 -4.84 1.80 -6.16
N TRP A 151 -4.44 2.53 -5.11
CA TRP A 151 -4.26 3.99 -5.16
C TRP A 151 -3.27 4.44 -6.25
N LYS A 152 -2.14 3.75 -6.39
CA LYS A 152 -1.11 4.09 -7.39
C LYS A 152 -1.60 3.92 -8.82
N LYS A 153 -2.40 2.88 -9.11
CA LYS A 153 -2.99 2.63 -10.43
C LYS A 153 -4.02 3.70 -10.78
N LEU A 154 -4.88 4.04 -9.83
CA LEU A 154 -5.85 5.12 -10.01
C LEU A 154 -5.15 6.43 -10.35
N LYS A 155 -4.15 6.84 -9.56
CA LYS A 155 -3.36 8.05 -9.86
C LYS A 155 -2.73 8.02 -11.24
N LYS A 156 -2.16 6.88 -11.66
CA LYS A 156 -1.52 6.73 -12.98
C LYS A 156 -2.54 6.90 -14.12
N ILE A 157 -3.73 6.32 -13.99
CA ILE A 157 -4.76 6.40 -15.03
C ILE A 157 -5.38 7.79 -15.08
N THR A 158 -5.63 8.42 -13.94
CA THR A 158 -6.04 9.83 -13.90
C THR A 158 -4.98 10.73 -14.53
N SER A 159 -3.68 10.44 -14.37
CA SER A 159 -2.62 11.18 -15.07
C SER A 159 -2.67 11.01 -16.58
N TRP A 160 -2.95 9.81 -17.08
CA TRP A 160 -3.15 9.60 -18.51
C TRP A 160 -4.36 10.38 -19.04
N LEU A 161 -5.45 10.45 -18.26
CA LEU A 161 -6.62 11.27 -18.61
C LEU A 161 -6.27 12.76 -18.66
N PHE A 162 -5.45 13.26 -17.73
CA PHE A 162 -4.98 14.65 -17.78
C PHE A 162 -4.09 14.92 -19.00
N ILE A 163 -3.18 14.00 -19.34
CA ILE A 163 -2.34 14.13 -20.54
C ILE A 163 -3.22 14.17 -21.79
N ALA A 164 -4.19 13.26 -21.90
CA ALA A 164 -5.14 13.25 -23.01
C ALA A 164 -5.95 14.55 -23.08
N LEU A 165 -6.46 15.02 -21.94
CA LEU A 165 -7.22 16.26 -21.82
C LEU A 165 -6.38 17.49 -22.23
N ASP A 166 -5.13 17.57 -21.78
CA ASP A 166 -4.23 18.67 -22.14
C ASP A 166 -3.88 18.63 -23.64
N ASN A 167 -3.70 17.43 -24.22
CA ASN A 167 -3.51 17.25 -25.66
C ASN A 167 -4.76 17.65 -26.47
N PHE A 168 -5.96 17.24 -26.04
CA PHE A 168 -7.21 17.67 -26.68
C PHE A 168 -7.39 19.20 -26.61
N ARG A 169 -7.05 19.82 -25.47
CA ARG A 169 -7.09 21.28 -25.33
C ARG A 169 -6.11 21.98 -26.27
N LYS A 170 -4.91 21.42 -26.48
CA LYS A 170 -3.95 21.94 -27.48
C LYS A 170 -4.53 21.86 -28.89
N LEU A 171 -5.06 20.69 -29.28
CA LEU A 171 -5.68 20.49 -30.59
C LEU A 171 -6.86 21.46 -30.82
N ILE A 172 -7.69 21.69 -29.80
CA ILE A 172 -8.81 22.65 -29.88
C ILE A 172 -8.29 24.08 -30.08
N LYS A 173 -7.26 24.49 -29.32
CA LYS A 173 -6.66 25.82 -29.46
C LYS A 173 -6.03 26.02 -30.85
N GLU A 174 -5.33 25.02 -31.36
CA GLU A 174 -4.73 25.06 -32.69
C GLU A 174 -5.79 25.09 -33.78
N ARG A 175 -6.85 24.27 -33.66
CA ARG A 175 -7.99 24.32 -34.59
C ARG A 175 -8.63 25.71 -34.61
N LYS A 176 -8.78 26.36 -33.45
CA LYS A 176 -9.29 27.73 -33.35
C LYS A 176 -8.31 28.74 -33.98
N HIS A 177 -7.01 28.58 -33.77
CA HIS A 177 -5.98 29.45 -34.36
C HIS A 177 -5.93 29.35 -35.89
N ILE A 178 -5.99 28.13 -36.44
CA ILE A 178 -6.06 27.88 -37.88
C ILE A 178 -7.32 28.51 -38.47
N ARG A 179 -8.47 28.36 -37.79
CA ARG A 179 -9.74 28.95 -38.21
C ARG A 179 -9.69 30.49 -38.19
N ASN A 180 -9.09 31.09 -37.16
CA ASN A 180 -8.99 32.55 -37.02
C ASN A 180 -7.95 33.20 -37.95
N LYS A 181 -6.99 32.45 -38.49
CA LYS A 181 -5.99 32.95 -39.44
C LYS A 181 -6.51 33.07 -40.88
N ARG A 182 -7.70 32.53 -41.19
CA ARG A 182 -8.31 32.64 -42.52
C ARG A 182 -9.18 33.90 -42.58
N HIS A 183 -9.06 34.65 -43.67
CA HIS A 183 -9.75 35.93 -43.88
C HIS A 183 -11.26 35.76 -44.11
N PRO A 184 -12.09 36.80 -43.82
CA PRO A 184 -13.56 36.73 -43.95
C PRO A 184 -14.07 36.66 -45.41
N GLU A 185 -13.21 36.82 -46.41
CA GLU A 185 -13.63 36.88 -47.82
C GLU A 185 -13.88 35.48 -48.44
N ASP A 186 -13.51 34.40 -47.73
CA ASP A 186 -13.70 33.00 -48.15
C ASP A 186 -14.99 32.34 -47.61
N GLU A 187 -15.95 33.12 -47.08
CA GLU A 187 -17.21 32.58 -46.50
C GLU A 187 -18.11 31.88 -47.53
N ASN A 188 -17.90 32.08 -48.83
CA ASN A 188 -18.64 31.40 -49.91
C ASN A 188 -18.06 30.04 -50.33
N SER A 189 -16.96 29.59 -49.71
CA SER A 189 -16.42 28.24 -49.95
C SER A 189 -17.06 27.23 -48.99
N VAL A 190 -17.78 26.26 -49.56
CA VAL A 190 -18.55 25.20 -48.89
C VAL A 190 -17.82 24.68 -47.65
N ASP A 191 -18.51 24.71 -46.49
CA ASP A 191 -18.01 24.36 -45.14
C ASP A 191 -17.08 23.13 -45.09
N ILE A 192 -17.28 22.16 -45.99
CA ILE A 192 -16.52 20.92 -46.05
C ILE A 192 -15.10 21.10 -46.61
N GLN A 193 -14.89 21.92 -47.65
CA GLN A 193 -13.52 22.16 -48.17
C GLN A 193 -12.69 22.89 -47.11
N ASN A 194 -13.32 23.78 -46.36
CA ASN A 194 -12.73 24.43 -45.20
C ASN A 194 -12.40 23.42 -44.09
N GLU A 195 -13.30 22.49 -43.79
CA GLU A 195 -13.06 21.47 -42.76
C GLU A 195 -11.99 20.43 -43.15
N LEU A 196 -11.94 20.04 -44.43
CA LEU A 196 -10.90 19.16 -45.00
C LEU A 196 -9.53 19.82 -44.98
N ALA A 197 -9.43 21.10 -45.35
CA ALA A 197 -8.18 21.84 -45.31
C ALA A 197 -7.70 22.04 -43.86
N VAL A 198 -8.62 22.30 -42.92
CA VAL A 198 -8.32 22.33 -41.47
C VAL A 198 -7.82 20.97 -40.96
N LYS A 199 -8.44 19.86 -41.38
CA LYS A 199 -7.98 18.49 -41.06
C LYS A 199 -6.59 18.21 -41.63
N LYS A 200 -6.31 18.64 -42.87
CA LYS A 200 -5.00 18.46 -43.52
C LYS A 200 -3.89 19.23 -42.80
N SER A 201 -4.17 20.46 -42.32
CA SER A 201 -3.25 21.23 -41.47
C SER A 201 -3.09 20.65 -40.06
N LEU A 202 -4.15 20.07 -39.47
CA LEU A 202 -4.10 19.38 -38.18
C LEU A 202 -3.31 18.07 -38.22
N ASN A 203 -3.28 17.36 -39.36
CA ASN A 203 -2.52 16.10 -39.51
C ASN A 203 -1.01 16.27 -39.26
N GLY A 204 -0.44 17.45 -39.54
CA GLY A 204 0.94 17.78 -39.18
C GLY A 204 1.14 17.90 -37.67
N VAL A 205 0.18 18.54 -36.98
CA VAL A 205 0.25 18.78 -35.54
C VAL A 205 -0.04 17.53 -34.71
N THR A 206 -0.91 16.64 -35.20
CA THR A 206 -1.17 15.34 -34.55
C THR A 206 0.06 14.43 -34.51
N LYS A 207 1.05 14.63 -35.40
CA LYS A 207 2.33 13.90 -35.35
C LYS A 207 3.26 14.41 -34.22
N ASP A 208 3.08 15.64 -33.76
CA ASP A 208 3.85 16.24 -32.65
C ASP A 208 3.25 15.93 -31.27
N VAL A 209 2.08 15.29 -31.21
CA VAL A 209 1.46 14.86 -29.94
C VAL A 209 2.21 13.63 -29.41
N GLN A 210 3.34 13.87 -28.74
CA GLN A 210 4.08 12.82 -28.06
C GLN A 210 3.32 12.34 -26.81
N ILE A 211 2.84 11.10 -26.84
CA ILE A 211 2.31 10.41 -25.66
C ILE A 211 3.50 10.04 -24.76
N THR A 212 3.89 10.97 -23.90
CA THR A 212 4.97 10.78 -22.93
C THR A 212 4.47 10.14 -21.65
N LEU A 213 5.36 9.43 -20.94
CA LEU A 213 5.06 8.85 -19.63
C LEU A 213 4.66 9.96 -18.63
N PRO A 214 3.69 9.71 -17.74
CA PRO A 214 3.28 10.68 -16.73
C PRO A 214 4.45 11.14 -15.86
N SER A 215 4.69 12.45 -15.84
CA SER A 215 5.67 13.05 -14.95
C SER A 215 5.22 13.00 -13.49
N THR A 216 6.15 13.25 -12.57
CA THR A 216 5.88 13.36 -11.13
C THR A 216 4.91 14.50 -10.82
N GLU A 217 4.98 15.60 -11.58
CA GLU A 217 4.09 16.74 -11.46
C GLU A 217 2.66 16.40 -11.91
N THR A 218 2.51 15.69 -13.03
CA THR A 218 1.19 15.21 -13.48
C THR A 218 0.58 14.26 -12.46
N LEU A 219 1.38 13.38 -11.83
CA LEU A 219 0.91 12.51 -10.75
C LEU A 219 0.43 13.30 -9.52
N LYS A 220 1.10 14.39 -9.14
CA LYS A 220 0.66 15.28 -8.06
C LYS A 220 -0.65 15.98 -8.42
N ARG A 221 -0.76 16.52 -9.65
CA ARG A 221 -1.99 17.14 -10.16
C ARG A 221 -3.17 16.16 -10.14
N SER A 222 -2.94 14.92 -10.59
CA SER A 222 -3.94 13.85 -10.56
C SER A 222 -4.39 13.52 -9.14
N GLU A 223 -3.44 13.37 -8.22
CA GLU A 223 -3.73 13.13 -6.81
C GLU A 223 -4.60 14.22 -6.21
N MET A 224 -4.23 15.48 -6.41
CA MET A 224 -4.98 16.63 -5.92
C MET A 224 -6.38 16.69 -6.53
N ALA A 225 -6.52 16.42 -7.83
CA ALA A 225 -7.82 16.43 -8.51
C ALA A 225 -8.78 15.35 -7.99
N ILE A 226 -8.29 14.12 -7.76
CA ILE A 226 -9.11 13.04 -7.19
C ILE A 226 -9.59 13.42 -5.79
N ILE A 227 -8.68 13.94 -4.96
CA ILE A 227 -9.03 14.34 -3.59
C ILE A 227 -10.03 15.50 -3.59
N LYS A 228 -9.83 16.49 -4.46
CA LYS A 228 -10.72 17.64 -4.58
C LYS A 228 -12.13 17.23 -5.00
N TYR A 229 -12.23 16.30 -5.96
CA TYR A 229 -13.52 15.72 -6.34
C TYR A 229 -14.19 15.04 -5.15
N GLU A 230 -13.46 14.18 -4.43
CA GLU A 230 -13.99 13.46 -3.28
C GLU A 230 -14.48 14.39 -2.16
N GLN A 231 -13.75 15.49 -1.93
CA GLN A 231 -14.14 16.52 -0.98
C GLN A 231 -15.40 17.25 -1.43
N ASN A 232 -15.53 17.59 -2.71
CA ASN A 232 -16.74 18.23 -3.23
C ASN A 232 -17.96 17.33 -3.11
N VAL A 233 -17.84 16.02 -3.37
CA VAL A 233 -18.96 15.07 -3.25
C VAL A 233 -19.44 14.94 -1.81
N HIS A 234 -18.53 14.94 -0.83
CA HIS A 234 -18.87 14.65 0.56
C HIS A 234 -19.02 15.86 1.49
N PHE A 235 -18.43 17.00 1.12
CA PHE A 235 -18.36 18.21 1.94
C PHE A 235 -18.80 19.47 1.18
N GLU A 236 -19.68 19.33 0.19
CA GLU A 236 -20.15 20.44 -0.65
C GLU A 236 -20.66 21.64 0.17
N GLU A 237 -21.53 21.38 1.15
CA GLU A 237 -22.09 22.42 2.01
C GLU A 237 -21.01 23.15 2.81
N GLU A 238 -20.07 22.41 3.41
CA GLU A 238 -18.98 23.00 4.18
C GLU A 238 -18.01 23.78 3.30
N ILE A 239 -17.69 23.29 2.11
CA ILE A 239 -16.82 23.97 1.15
C ILE A 239 -17.49 25.27 0.69
N HIS A 240 -18.78 25.26 0.36
CA HIS A 240 -19.51 26.45 -0.05
C HIS A 240 -19.57 27.50 1.08
N VAL A 241 -19.72 27.07 2.33
CA VAL A 241 -19.64 27.99 3.49
C VAL A 241 -18.24 28.57 3.64
N LEU A 242 -17.20 27.74 3.52
CA LEU A 242 -15.80 28.16 3.68
C LEU A 242 -15.32 29.10 2.56
N GLN A 243 -15.83 28.96 1.35
CA GLN A 243 -15.56 29.88 0.23
C GLN A 243 -16.24 31.24 0.41
N ASN A 244 -17.31 31.32 1.22
CA ASN A 244 -18.09 32.52 1.46
C ASN A 244 -17.87 33.10 2.88
N ILE A 245 -16.74 32.79 3.53
CA ILE A 245 -16.43 33.27 4.89
C ILE A 245 -16.43 34.80 4.97
N ASP A 246 -16.00 35.49 3.91
CA ASP A 246 -15.98 36.95 3.82
C ASP A 246 -17.38 37.60 3.92
N ARG A 247 -18.45 36.80 3.77
CA ARG A 247 -19.86 37.22 3.94
C ARG A 247 -20.41 36.91 5.34
N GLY A 248 -19.56 36.59 6.32
CA GLY A 248 -19.95 36.36 7.72
C GLY A 248 -20.60 35.00 8.00
N LYS A 249 -20.52 34.03 7.08
CA LYS A 249 -21.05 32.68 7.30
C LYS A 249 -20.04 31.83 8.07
N VAL A 250 -20.48 31.31 9.21
CA VAL A 250 -19.69 30.42 10.08
C VAL A 250 -20.17 28.98 9.95
N LEU A 251 -19.23 28.02 9.98
CA LEU A 251 -19.55 26.59 9.94
C LEU A 251 -20.47 26.22 11.12
N LYS A 252 -21.54 25.44 10.85
CA LYS A 252 -22.48 24.99 11.89
C LYS A 252 -21.76 24.12 12.92
N LYS A 253 -22.04 24.31 14.21
CA LYS A 253 -21.49 23.49 15.32
C LYS A 253 -21.81 21.99 15.22
N SER A 254 -22.85 21.64 14.45
CA SER A 254 -23.26 20.26 14.17
C SER A 254 -22.40 19.55 13.10
N SER A 255 -21.64 20.29 12.29
CA SER A 255 -20.81 19.66 11.25
C SER A 255 -19.71 18.81 11.87
N LYS A 256 -19.45 17.65 11.27
CA LYS A 256 -18.36 16.73 11.64
C LYS A 256 -16.98 17.42 11.54
N LEU A 257 -16.89 18.45 10.70
CA LEU A 257 -15.67 19.20 10.43
C LEU A 257 -15.43 20.34 11.41
N PHE A 258 -16.45 20.83 12.13
CA PHE A 258 -16.34 22.00 13.02
C PHE A 258 -15.18 21.88 14.02
N LYS A 259 -14.98 20.69 14.61
CA LYS A 259 -13.91 20.43 15.59
C LYS A 259 -12.50 20.48 15.00
N LEU A 260 -12.37 20.36 13.68
CA LEU A 260 -11.10 20.31 12.96
C LEU A 260 -10.63 21.70 12.50
N ASN A 261 -11.42 22.74 12.73
CA ASN A 261 -11.15 24.11 12.25
C ASN A 261 -10.72 24.12 10.76
N PRO A 262 -11.60 23.70 9.84
CA PRO A 262 -11.23 23.47 8.46
C PRO A 262 -10.99 24.78 7.70
N PHE A 263 -10.07 24.76 6.73
CA PHE A 263 -9.87 25.86 5.79
C PHE A 263 -9.54 25.31 4.39
N ILE A 264 -9.68 26.16 3.37
CA ILE A 264 -9.34 25.82 1.98
C ILE A 264 -7.96 26.41 1.67
N ASP A 265 -7.06 25.60 1.12
CA ASP A 265 -5.72 26.04 0.70
C ASP A 265 -5.73 26.69 -0.70
N ASP A 266 -4.57 27.20 -1.12
CA ASP A 266 -4.40 27.86 -2.43
C ASP A 266 -4.70 26.93 -3.62
N ASN A 267 -4.66 25.62 -3.41
CA ASN A 267 -5.00 24.61 -4.42
C ASN A 267 -6.51 24.27 -4.44
N GLY A 268 -7.29 24.85 -3.51
CA GLY A 268 -8.70 24.58 -3.33
C GLY A 268 -8.99 23.25 -2.64
N LEU A 269 -8.08 22.75 -1.79
CA LEU A 269 -8.24 21.55 -0.99
C LEU A 269 -8.64 21.90 0.46
N LEU A 270 -9.55 21.11 1.02
CA LEU A 270 -9.99 21.24 2.40
C LEU A 270 -8.96 20.62 3.35
N ARG A 271 -8.41 21.42 4.27
CA ARG A 271 -7.34 21.03 5.21
C ARG A 271 -7.69 21.36 6.66
N VAL A 272 -7.01 20.70 7.59
CA VAL A 272 -7.13 20.94 9.03
C VAL A 272 -6.25 22.13 9.43
N ARG A 273 -6.81 23.10 10.17
CA ARG A 273 -6.03 24.14 10.85
C ARG A 273 -5.73 23.68 12.27
N GLY A 274 -4.45 23.72 12.67
CA GLY A 274 -3.99 23.11 13.91
C GLY A 274 -3.07 24.00 14.74
N ARG A 275 -2.77 23.55 15.96
CA ARG A 275 -1.83 24.22 16.90
C ARG A 275 -0.35 24.06 16.52
N LEU A 276 -0.07 23.39 15.41
CA LEU A 276 1.28 23.07 14.92
C LEU A 276 1.78 24.05 13.86
N GLU A 277 1.11 25.19 13.64
CA GLU A 277 1.53 26.21 12.66
C GLU A 277 3.00 26.64 12.85
N ARG A 278 3.43 26.80 14.11
CA ARG A 278 4.80 27.20 14.48
C ARG A 278 5.81 26.05 14.56
N ALA A 279 5.39 24.80 14.35
CA ALA A 279 6.31 23.66 14.39
C ALA A 279 7.16 23.63 13.11
N ASP A 280 8.41 23.15 13.20
CA ASP A 280 9.26 22.93 12.01
C ASP A 280 8.91 21.58 11.36
N LEU A 281 7.84 21.59 10.56
CA LEU A 281 7.28 20.42 9.88
C LEU A 281 6.91 20.77 8.44
N PRO A 282 6.87 19.80 7.51
CA PRO A 282 6.34 20.02 6.17
C PRO A 282 4.89 20.53 6.19
N TYR A 283 4.53 21.37 5.20
CA TYR A 283 3.20 21.99 5.13
C TYR A 283 2.05 20.96 5.20
N ASP A 284 2.17 19.84 4.48
CA ASP A 284 1.18 18.76 4.48
C ASP A 284 1.01 18.09 5.87
N ALA A 285 2.07 18.06 6.68
CA ALA A 285 2.00 17.52 8.04
C ALA A 285 1.45 18.53 9.05
N LYS A 286 1.67 19.84 8.82
CA LYS A 286 1.05 20.92 9.62
C LYS A 286 -0.45 21.01 9.35
N HIS A 287 -0.82 20.89 8.07
CA HIS A 287 -2.18 21.08 7.57
C HIS A 287 -2.63 19.86 6.76
N PRO A 288 -2.90 18.71 7.40
CA PRO A 288 -3.28 17.50 6.69
C PRO A 288 -4.61 17.66 5.95
N ILE A 289 -4.71 17.02 4.78
CA ILE A 289 -5.88 17.10 3.89
C ILE A 289 -7.02 16.27 4.46
N ILE A 290 -8.20 16.87 4.58
CA ILE A 290 -9.36 16.22 5.18
C ILE A 290 -10.00 15.26 4.17
N LEU A 291 -10.27 14.03 4.61
CA LEU A 291 -10.93 13.03 3.78
C LEU A 291 -12.11 12.38 4.50
N PRO A 292 -13.20 12.06 3.79
CA PRO A 292 -14.40 11.45 4.35
C PRO A 292 -14.16 9.99 4.76
N LYS A 293 -14.92 9.53 5.75
CA LYS A 293 -14.84 8.15 6.25
C LYS A 293 -15.34 7.12 5.24
N ASP A 294 -16.43 7.45 4.55
CA ASP A 294 -17.24 6.51 3.78
C ASP A 294 -16.84 6.44 2.29
N SER A 295 -15.63 6.91 1.99
CA SER A 295 -15.08 6.98 0.63
C SER A 295 -14.25 5.74 0.26
N ASN A 296 -14.40 5.29 -0.99
CA ASN A 296 -13.51 4.27 -1.55
C ASN A 296 -12.06 4.78 -1.65
N ILE A 297 -11.86 6.07 -1.97
CA ILE A 297 -10.53 6.68 -2.07
C ILE A 297 -9.81 6.65 -0.71
N SER A 298 -10.51 7.01 0.37
CA SER A 298 -9.97 6.90 1.73
C SER A 298 -9.51 5.48 2.07
N LYS A 299 -10.28 4.48 1.64
CA LYS A 299 -9.94 3.06 1.84
C LYS A 299 -8.70 2.67 1.03
N LEU A 300 -8.62 3.05 -0.25
CA LEU A 300 -7.48 2.79 -1.13
C LEU A 300 -6.17 3.39 -0.60
N ILE A 301 -6.22 4.62 -0.07
CA ILE A 301 -5.07 5.29 0.54
C ILE A 301 -4.59 4.52 1.78
N ILE A 302 -5.51 4.13 2.66
CA ILE A 302 -5.15 3.36 3.86
C ILE A 302 -4.58 1.99 3.47
N GLU A 303 -5.12 1.31 2.46
CA GLU A 303 -4.61 0.03 1.99
C GLU A 303 -3.20 0.13 1.37
N ASP A 304 -2.91 1.20 0.61
CA ASP A 304 -1.56 1.46 0.07
C ASP A 304 -0.55 1.72 1.20
N ILE A 305 -0.92 2.56 2.18
CA ILE A 305 -0.09 2.83 3.37
C ILE A 305 0.11 1.56 4.19
N HIS A 306 -0.95 0.77 4.39
CA HIS A 306 -0.89 -0.47 5.14
C HIS A 306 0.16 -1.45 4.59
N ARG A 307 0.25 -1.53 3.25
CA ARG A 307 1.26 -2.34 2.55
C ARG A 307 2.65 -1.69 2.61
N SER A 308 2.74 -0.36 2.47
CA SER A 308 4.04 0.35 2.47
C SER A 308 4.75 0.28 3.82
N VAL A 309 4.01 0.39 4.93
CA VAL A 309 4.58 0.25 6.29
C VAL A 309 4.79 -1.21 6.71
N GLY A 310 4.64 -2.18 5.80
CA GLY A 310 4.92 -3.59 6.09
C GLY A 310 4.06 -4.19 7.21
N HIS A 311 2.78 -3.81 7.30
CA HIS A 311 1.83 -4.38 8.28
C HIS A 311 2.18 -4.12 9.77
N LEU A 312 2.98 -3.10 10.10
CA LEU A 312 3.44 -2.69 11.45
C LEU A 312 2.33 -2.24 12.44
N GLY A 313 1.07 -2.60 12.20
CA GLY A 313 -0.07 -2.33 13.08
C GLY A 313 -0.69 -0.94 12.92
N LYS A 314 -1.77 -0.70 13.67
CA LYS A 314 -2.63 0.48 13.53
C LYS A 314 -1.92 1.82 13.76
N ASN A 315 -1.04 1.88 14.76
CA ASN A 315 -0.41 3.16 15.15
C ASN A 315 0.57 3.65 14.08
N SER A 316 1.30 2.74 13.45
CA SER A 316 2.23 3.02 12.36
C SER A 316 1.48 3.56 11.13
N ILE A 317 0.36 2.93 10.78
CA ILE A 317 -0.51 3.40 9.69
C ILE A 317 -1.06 4.81 9.99
N LEU A 318 -1.49 5.07 11.23
CA LEU A 318 -1.98 6.39 11.62
C LEU A 318 -0.89 7.46 11.61
N ALA A 319 0.34 7.12 11.98
CA ALA A 319 1.46 8.05 11.96
C ALA A 319 1.81 8.45 10.52
N GLU A 320 1.91 7.48 9.62
CA GLU A 320 2.17 7.71 8.19
C GLU A 320 1.02 8.48 7.53
N LEU A 321 -0.22 8.10 7.81
CA LEU A 321 -1.41 8.79 7.30
C LEU A 321 -1.40 10.28 7.69
N ARG A 322 -1.07 10.60 8.94
CA ARG A 322 -1.08 11.98 9.46
C ARG A 322 -0.01 12.89 8.89
N GLN A 323 1.00 12.36 8.20
CA GLN A 323 1.97 13.20 7.50
C GLN A 323 1.34 13.98 6.33
N LYS A 324 0.19 13.52 5.82
CA LYS A 324 -0.47 14.15 4.66
C LYS A 324 -1.99 14.21 4.73
N PHE A 325 -2.64 13.23 5.34
CA PHE A 325 -4.09 13.05 5.33
C PHE A 325 -4.70 12.99 6.73
N TRP A 326 -5.89 13.55 6.86
CA TRP A 326 -6.75 13.45 8.02
C TRP A 326 -8.10 12.82 7.64
N ILE A 327 -8.16 11.49 7.69
CA ILE A 327 -9.41 10.75 7.43
C ILE A 327 -10.29 10.76 8.69
N ILE A 328 -11.53 11.25 8.56
CA ILE A 328 -12.49 11.26 9.67
C ILE A 328 -12.78 9.82 10.09
N GLY A 329 -12.57 9.49 11.38
CA GLY A 329 -12.82 8.13 11.87
C GLY A 329 -11.85 7.07 11.32
N ALA A 330 -10.66 7.45 10.84
CA ALA A 330 -9.63 6.56 10.26
C ALA A 330 -9.42 5.26 11.06
N SER A 331 -9.45 5.34 12.40
CA SER A 331 -9.27 4.20 13.29
C SER A 331 -10.23 3.03 13.02
N SER A 332 -11.48 3.32 12.63
CA SER A 332 -12.48 2.30 12.33
C SER A 332 -12.18 1.59 11.01
N ILE A 333 -11.79 2.37 10.00
CA ILE A 333 -11.48 1.86 8.65
C ILE A 333 -10.22 0.99 8.71
N ILE A 334 -9.18 1.46 9.41
CA ILE A 334 -7.93 0.72 9.60
C ILE A 334 -8.20 -0.63 10.29
N LYS A 335 -9.03 -0.67 11.34
CA LYS A 335 -9.42 -1.94 11.98
C LYS A 335 -10.06 -2.90 10.98
N GLY A 336 -10.98 -2.41 10.14
CA GLY A 336 -11.62 -3.19 9.09
C GLY A 336 -10.60 -3.76 8.09
N ILE A 337 -9.70 -2.92 7.57
CA ILE A 337 -8.67 -3.33 6.60
C ILE A 337 -7.70 -4.35 7.22
N VAL A 338 -7.18 -4.08 8.41
CA VAL A 338 -6.25 -4.98 9.12
C VAL A 338 -6.90 -6.32 9.42
N SER A 339 -8.18 -6.33 9.83
CA SER A 339 -8.92 -7.58 10.10
C SER A 339 -9.16 -8.44 8.86
N LYS A 340 -9.28 -7.81 7.68
CA LYS A 340 -9.45 -8.53 6.40
C LYS A 340 -8.13 -8.91 5.75
N CYS A 341 -7.03 -8.25 6.10
CA CYS A 341 -5.71 -8.58 5.58
C CYS A 341 -5.28 -9.98 6.00
N VAL A 342 -4.96 -10.86 5.04
CA VAL A 342 -4.50 -12.24 5.32
C VAL A 342 -3.15 -12.23 6.03
N ILE A 343 -2.25 -11.33 5.65
CA ILE A 343 -0.91 -11.19 6.25
C ILE A 343 -1.05 -10.80 7.73
N CYS A 344 -1.84 -9.76 8.03
CA CYS A 344 -2.12 -9.39 9.43
C CYS A 344 -2.89 -10.46 10.18
N ARG A 345 -3.87 -11.13 9.55
CA ARG A 345 -4.56 -12.25 10.19
C ARG A 345 -3.63 -13.40 10.50
N LYS A 346 -2.63 -13.68 9.67
CA LYS A 346 -1.62 -14.71 9.93
C LYS A 346 -0.68 -14.30 11.07
N TYR A 347 -0.24 -13.03 11.10
CA TYR A 347 0.59 -12.50 12.18
C TYR A 347 -0.16 -12.31 13.51
N CYS A 348 -1.46 -12.06 13.45
CA CYS A 348 -2.33 -11.82 14.60
C CYS A 348 -3.31 -12.99 14.86
N ALA A 349 -3.11 -14.13 14.20
CA ALA A 349 -3.96 -15.30 14.39
C ALA A 349 -3.82 -15.73 15.85
N PRO A 350 -4.92 -15.73 16.63
CA PRO A 350 -4.87 -16.41 17.91
C PRO A 350 -4.62 -17.90 17.65
N PHE A 351 -3.86 -18.53 18.54
CA PHE A 351 -3.80 -19.99 18.59
C PHE A 351 -5.22 -20.54 18.79
N VAL A 352 -5.53 -21.65 18.12
CA VAL A 352 -6.80 -22.34 18.31
C VAL A 352 -6.70 -23.11 19.62
N ASP A 353 -7.28 -22.56 20.68
CA ASP A 353 -7.27 -23.18 22.01
C ASP A 353 -8.37 -24.25 22.12
N GLN A 354 -7.97 -25.46 22.50
CA GLN A 354 -8.85 -26.52 22.99
C GLN A 354 -8.75 -26.59 24.53
N LYS A 355 -9.70 -27.24 25.21
CA LYS A 355 -9.73 -27.36 26.67
C LYS A 355 -8.36 -27.84 27.20
N MET A 356 -7.72 -27.03 28.05
CA MET A 356 -6.42 -27.36 28.64
C MET A 356 -6.47 -28.71 29.37
N ALA A 357 -5.47 -29.56 29.12
CA ALA A 357 -5.22 -30.73 29.94
C ALA A 357 -4.82 -30.30 31.36
N ASN A 358 -5.10 -31.17 32.34
CA ASN A 358 -4.68 -30.95 33.72
C ASN A 358 -3.17 -30.69 33.80
N LEU A 359 -2.76 -29.81 34.72
CA LEU A 359 -1.34 -29.55 34.96
C LEU A 359 -0.64 -30.88 35.30
N PRO A 360 0.52 -31.17 34.68
CA PRO A 360 1.28 -32.38 34.99
C PRO A 360 1.59 -32.45 36.50
N LYS A 361 1.56 -33.65 37.10
CA LYS A 361 1.81 -33.84 38.55
C LYS A 361 3.14 -33.19 38.99
N GLU A 362 4.08 -33.11 38.07
CA GLU A 362 5.40 -32.53 38.22
C GLU A 362 5.40 -31.01 38.49
N ARG A 363 4.30 -30.30 38.20
CA ARG A 363 4.12 -28.87 38.56
C ARG A 363 3.50 -28.66 39.94
N LEU A 364 3.07 -29.72 40.61
CA LEU A 364 2.28 -29.68 41.86
C LEU A 364 3.09 -30.16 43.08
N ILE A 365 4.35 -30.53 42.90
CA ILE A 365 5.25 -31.01 43.97
C ILE A 365 5.90 -29.78 44.62
N SER A 366 5.47 -29.45 45.85
CA SER A 366 5.91 -28.26 46.60
C SER A 366 6.95 -28.55 47.69
N ASP A 367 7.27 -29.82 47.91
CA ASP A 367 8.13 -30.37 48.96
C ASP A 367 9.57 -30.65 48.51
N LYS A 368 9.91 -30.38 47.24
CA LYS A 368 11.24 -30.65 46.66
C LYS A 368 12.06 -29.36 46.44
N PRO A 369 13.40 -29.44 46.52
CA PRO A 369 14.25 -28.27 46.33
C PRO A 369 14.11 -27.65 44.91
N PRO A 370 14.44 -26.36 44.74
CA PRO A 370 14.47 -25.73 43.43
C PRO A 370 15.35 -26.50 42.44
N PHE A 371 14.95 -26.52 41.17
CA PHE A 371 15.59 -27.25 40.08
C PHE A 371 15.55 -28.79 40.17
N THR A 372 14.73 -29.40 41.03
CA THR A 372 14.44 -30.84 40.92
C THR A 372 13.70 -31.18 39.62
N MET A 373 12.78 -30.31 39.21
CA MET A 373 12.02 -30.41 37.97
C MET A 373 12.43 -29.25 37.05
N VAL A 374 13.03 -29.56 35.90
CA VAL A 374 13.62 -28.53 35.02
C VAL A 374 13.05 -28.61 33.61
N GLY A 375 12.70 -27.46 33.04
CA GLY A 375 12.53 -27.26 31.61
C GLY A 375 13.82 -26.74 30.99
N MET A 376 14.21 -27.23 29.83
CA MET A 376 15.46 -26.90 29.14
C MET A 376 15.16 -26.45 27.70
N ASP A 377 15.73 -25.33 27.29
CA ASP A 377 15.59 -24.79 25.92
C ASP A 377 16.91 -24.14 25.44
N PHE A 378 17.13 -24.17 24.12
CA PHE A 378 18.30 -23.57 23.47
C PHE A 378 17.89 -22.31 22.72
N PHE A 379 18.74 -21.28 22.76
CA PHE A 379 18.51 -20.03 22.04
C PHE A 379 19.83 -19.45 21.49
N GLY A 380 19.77 -18.69 20.40
CA GLY A 380 20.95 -18.21 19.66
C GLY A 380 20.76 -18.34 18.15
N PRO A 381 21.82 -18.33 17.33
CA PRO A 381 23.24 -18.22 17.69
C PRO A 381 23.69 -16.78 17.99
N PHE A 382 24.61 -16.63 18.93
CA PHE A 382 25.36 -15.41 19.21
C PHE A 382 26.70 -15.43 18.48
N GLN A 383 27.01 -14.38 17.71
CA GLN A 383 28.32 -14.23 17.07
C GLN A 383 29.31 -13.59 18.04
N ILE A 384 30.29 -14.37 18.52
CA ILE A 384 31.32 -13.95 19.47
C ILE A 384 32.67 -13.84 18.77
N LYS A 385 33.45 -12.83 19.10
CA LYS A 385 34.82 -12.70 18.62
C LYS A 385 35.77 -13.54 19.47
N GLN A 386 36.43 -14.51 18.85
CA GLN A 386 37.50 -15.31 19.45
C GLN A 386 38.81 -15.02 18.70
N GLY A 387 39.66 -14.15 19.25
CA GLY A 387 40.88 -13.71 18.57
C GLY A 387 40.57 -12.93 17.27
N ARG A 388 40.95 -13.50 16.12
CA ARG A 388 40.68 -12.92 14.78
C ARG A 388 39.42 -13.47 14.11
N SER A 389 38.83 -14.55 14.61
CA SER A 389 37.65 -15.20 14.04
C SER A 389 36.36 -14.84 14.79
N LEU A 390 35.22 -14.98 14.09
CA LEU A 390 33.89 -14.92 14.68
C LEU A 390 33.37 -16.35 14.81
N VAL A 391 32.96 -16.73 16.02
CA VAL A 391 32.49 -18.08 16.35
C VAL A 391 31.07 -18.00 16.90
N LYS A 392 30.23 -18.98 16.56
CA LYS A 392 28.86 -19.08 17.09
C LYS A 392 28.89 -19.62 18.52
N ARG A 393 28.07 -19.05 19.38
CA ARG A 393 27.73 -19.56 20.72
C ARG A 393 26.23 -19.66 20.88
N TYR A 394 25.78 -20.55 21.73
CA TYR A 394 24.38 -20.75 22.05
C TYR A 394 24.14 -20.51 23.53
N GLY A 395 22.96 -20.03 23.88
CA GLY A 395 22.50 -19.98 25.26
C GLY A 395 21.61 -21.18 25.56
N VAL A 396 21.73 -21.71 26.76
CA VAL A 396 20.87 -22.75 27.31
C VAL A 396 20.12 -22.14 28.48
N ILE A 397 18.79 -22.20 28.44
CA ILE A 397 17.93 -21.75 29.52
C ILE A 397 17.36 -22.95 30.26
N PHE A 398 17.63 -23.01 31.56
CA PHE A 398 17.04 -23.96 32.48
C PHE A 398 15.99 -23.24 33.33
N THR A 399 14.75 -23.66 33.23
CA THR A 399 13.64 -23.11 34.01
C THR A 399 13.17 -24.13 35.04
N CYS A 400 13.26 -23.81 36.33
CA CYS A 400 12.66 -24.63 37.37
C CYS A 400 11.14 -24.63 37.22
N LEU A 401 10.53 -25.81 37.06
CA LEU A 401 9.09 -25.91 36.83
C LEU A 401 8.26 -25.61 38.08
N SER A 402 8.83 -25.81 39.28
CA SER A 402 8.19 -25.57 40.57
C SER A 402 8.12 -24.06 40.91
N ILE A 403 9.27 -23.38 40.98
CA ILE A 403 9.34 -21.96 41.41
C ILE A 403 9.53 -20.98 40.24
N ARG A 404 9.57 -21.48 39.01
CA ARG A 404 9.84 -20.71 37.78
C ARG A 404 11.22 -20.05 37.72
N ALA A 405 12.11 -20.27 38.67
CA ALA A 405 13.48 -19.76 38.63
C ALA A 405 14.18 -20.08 37.31
N VAL A 406 14.99 -19.15 36.82
CA VAL A 406 15.76 -19.29 35.57
C VAL A 406 17.23 -19.47 35.90
N HIS A 407 17.91 -20.33 35.16
CA HIS A 407 19.36 -20.47 35.18
C HIS A 407 19.87 -20.46 33.74
N LEU A 408 20.87 -19.62 33.45
CA LEU A 408 21.39 -19.40 32.09
C LEU A 408 22.82 -19.90 31.97
N GLU A 409 23.08 -20.68 30.93
CA GLU A 409 24.41 -21.23 30.63
C GLU A 409 24.79 -20.99 29.17
N ILE A 410 26.09 -20.87 28.90
CA ILE A 410 26.61 -20.76 27.53
C ILE A 410 27.00 -22.14 27.03
N ALA A 411 26.52 -22.53 25.85
CA ALA A 411 27.00 -23.67 25.08
C ALA A 411 27.93 -23.19 23.95
N HIS A 412 29.11 -23.79 23.85
CA HIS A 412 30.13 -23.36 22.88
C HIS A 412 29.81 -23.84 21.45
N SER A 413 29.11 -24.96 21.34
CA SER A 413 28.61 -25.58 20.12
C SER A 413 27.22 -26.18 20.37
N MET A 414 26.52 -26.55 19.31
CA MET A 414 25.25 -27.27 19.37
C MET A 414 25.51 -28.78 19.29
N ASP A 415 26.48 -29.26 20.06
CA ASP A 415 26.85 -30.68 20.13
C ASP A 415 26.45 -31.30 21.46
N THR A 416 26.50 -32.63 21.50
CA THR A 416 26.17 -33.43 22.68
C THR A 416 27.06 -33.07 23.87
N ASP A 417 28.35 -32.81 23.64
CA ASP A 417 29.29 -32.51 24.72
C ASP A 417 29.07 -31.12 25.34
N SER A 418 28.76 -30.09 24.55
CA SER A 418 28.38 -28.78 25.08
C SER A 418 27.07 -28.83 25.86
N CYS A 419 26.11 -29.64 25.40
CA CYS A 419 24.85 -29.88 26.09
C CYS A 419 25.09 -30.56 27.46
N ILE A 420 25.85 -31.67 27.49
CA ILE A 420 26.24 -32.35 28.74
C ILE A 420 27.00 -31.40 29.66
N ASN A 421 27.92 -30.61 29.13
CA ASN A 421 28.68 -29.64 29.93
C ASN A 421 27.79 -28.54 30.53
N ALA A 422 26.75 -28.08 29.81
CA ALA A 422 25.77 -27.14 30.35
C ALA A 422 24.94 -27.76 31.48
N ILE A 423 24.49 -29.00 31.31
CA ILE A 423 23.78 -29.75 32.35
C ILE A 423 24.68 -30.00 33.57
N ARG A 424 25.96 -30.35 33.36
CA ARG A 424 26.93 -30.51 34.46
C ARG A 424 27.09 -29.22 35.25
N ARG A 425 27.15 -28.06 34.58
CA ARG A 425 27.21 -26.75 35.26
C ARG A 425 25.94 -26.46 36.07
N LEU A 426 24.77 -26.77 35.53
CA LEU A 426 23.51 -26.70 36.28
C LEU A 426 23.58 -27.59 37.52
N ILE A 427 23.95 -28.87 37.38
CA ILE A 427 24.03 -29.83 38.49
C ILE A 427 24.99 -29.32 39.57
N SER A 428 26.17 -28.82 39.17
CA SER A 428 27.17 -28.30 40.10
C SER A 428 26.72 -27.03 40.83
N ARG A 429 25.84 -26.22 40.24
CA ARG A 429 25.39 -24.93 40.83
C ARG A 429 24.06 -25.02 41.57
N ARG A 430 23.15 -25.88 41.12
CA ARG A 430 21.75 -25.94 41.55
C ARG A 430 21.35 -27.29 42.15
N GLY A 431 22.21 -28.30 42.06
CA GLY A 431 21.91 -29.65 42.52
C GLY A 431 21.39 -30.56 41.40
N ASN A 432 21.28 -31.86 41.69
CA ASN A 432 20.90 -32.87 40.71
C ASN A 432 19.39 -32.79 40.41
N PRO A 433 18.96 -32.55 39.16
CA PRO A 433 17.54 -32.63 38.80
C PRO A 433 17.09 -34.09 38.80
N GLU A 434 15.84 -34.35 39.18
CA GLU A 434 15.24 -35.70 38.99
C GLU A 434 14.66 -35.84 37.59
N PHE A 435 14.27 -34.72 36.97
CA PHE A 435 13.66 -34.73 35.65
C PHE A 435 13.96 -33.46 34.86
N ILE A 436 14.33 -33.66 33.60
CA ILE A 436 14.56 -32.61 32.61
C ILE A 436 13.57 -32.79 31.47
N ARG A 437 12.92 -31.68 31.11
CA ARG A 437 12.00 -31.60 29.98
C ARG A 437 12.57 -30.68 28.92
N SER A 438 12.82 -31.18 27.72
CA SER A 438 13.28 -30.37 26.59
C SER A 438 12.21 -30.23 25.51
N ASP A 439 12.26 -29.15 24.74
CA ASP A 439 11.44 -29.04 23.53
C ASP A 439 11.96 -29.96 22.42
N ASN A 440 11.03 -30.55 21.65
CA ASN A 440 11.36 -31.14 20.36
C ASN A 440 11.51 -29.98 19.37
N GLY A 441 12.74 -29.75 18.86
CA GLY A 441 13.10 -28.66 17.94
C GLY A 441 12.46 -28.74 16.54
N THR A 442 11.22 -29.21 16.43
CA THR A 442 10.51 -29.44 15.17
C THR A 442 9.69 -28.23 14.71
N ASN A 443 9.67 -27.12 15.45
CA ASN A 443 8.73 -26.00 15.24
C ASN A 443 9.32 -24.56 15.32
N LEU A 444 10.56 -24.26 14.89
CA LEU A 444 11.04 -22.88 14.73
C LEU A 444 11.24 -22.49 13.24
N VAL A 445 10.35 -21.66 12.71
CA VAL A 445 10.45 -21.19 11.33
C VAL A 445 11.43 -20.01 11.23
N GLY A 446 12.54 -20.17 10.51
CA GLY A 446 13.28 -19.06 9.88
C GLY A 446 14.81 -19.13 9.92
N ALA A 447 15.40 -19.57 11.04
CA ALA A 447 16.85 -19.74 11.23
C ALA A 447 17.26 -21.18 11.61
N GLU A 448 16.29 -22.09 11.69
CA GLU A 448 16.38 -23.38 12.39
C GLU A 448 16.83 -24.57 11.51
N ARG A 449 17.03 -24.42 10.19
CA ARG A 449 17.42 -25.60 9.39
C ARG A 449 18.76 -26.18 9.85
N GLU A 450 19.73 -25.29 10.11
CA GLU A 450 21.05 -25.66 10.65
C GLU A 450 20.94 -26.17 12.10
N MET A 451 20.11 -25.55 12.95
CA MET A 451 19.91 -26.02 14.33
C MET A 451 19.26 -27.40 14.39
N ARG A 452 18.28 -27.66 13.53
CA ARG A 452 17.57 -28.93 13.43
C ARG A 452 18.49 -30.03 12.91
N GLU A 453 19.25 -29.75 11.87
CA GLU A 453 20.27 -30.66 11.33
C GLU A 453 21.34 -31.01 12.38
N GLU A 454 21.73 -30.09 13.28
CA GLU A 454 22.67 -30.36 14.37
C GLU A 454 22.04 -31.09 15.56
N ILE A 455 20.78 -30.82 15.92
CA ILE A 455 20.05 -31.55 16.97
C ILE A 455 19.78 -33.00 16.54
N GLU A 456 19.47 -33.25 15.26
CA GLU A 456 19.31 -34.61 14.71
C GLU A 456 20.62 -35.41 14.72
N ARG A 457 21.78 -34.73 14.70
CA ARG A 457 23.10 -35.35 14.86
C ARG A 457 23.46 -35.69 16.30
N TRP A 458 22.65 -35.30 17.29
CA TRP A 458 22.96 -35.62 18.68
C TRP A 458 22.94 -37.12 18.90
N ASN A 459 23.94 -37.61 19.62
CA ASN A 459 23.96 -38.98 20.06
C ASN A 459 23.04 -39.08 21.29
N ILE A 460 21.76 -39.34 21.03
CA ILE A 460 20.72 -39.48 22.06
C ILE A 460 21.09 -40.59 23.06
N ASP A 461 21.79 -41.64 22.62
CA ASP A 461 22.23 -42.73 23.49
C ASP A 461 23.28 -42.25 24.49
N LYS A 462 24.30 -41.49 24.05
CA LYS A 462 25.31 -40.90 24.94
C LYS A 462 24.69 -39.95 25.98
N ILE A 463 23.67 -39.21 25.57
CA ILE A 463 22.91 -38.32 26.45
C ILE A 463 22.12 -39.12 27.48
N ASN A 464 21.39 -40.15 27.01
CA ASN A 464 20.60 -41.02 27.87
C ASN A 464 21.48 -41.76 28.88
N ASP A 465 22.64 -42.27 28.46
CA ASP A 465 23.61 -42.92 29.34
C ASP A 465 24.10 -41.97 30.44
N PHE A 466 24.45 -40.73 30.08
CA PHE A 466 24.83 -39.71 31.05
C PHE A 466 23.70 -39.40 32.04
N MET A 467 22.46 -39.30 31.55
CA MET A 467 21.29 -39.06 32.40
C MET A 467 20.97 -40.24 33.31
N LEU A 468 21.04 -41.46 32.80
CA LEU A 468 20.81 -42.70 33.55
C LEU A 468 21.82 -42.85 34.70
N GLN A 469 23.10 -42.55 34.45
CA GLN A 469 24.14 -42.54 35.48
C GLN A 469 23.86 -41.55 36.61
N LYS A 470 23.13 -40.46 36.33
CA LYS A 470 22.73 -39.44 37.31
C LYS A 470 21.29 -39.61 37.80
N SER A 471 20.62 -40.70 37.41
CA SER A 471 19.22 -41.00 37.72
C SER A 471 18.25 -39.88 37.30
N ILE A 472 18.57 -39.17 36.22
CA ILE A 472 17.77 -38.08 35.67
C ILE A 472 16.81 -38.64 34.63
N LYS A 473 15.51 -38.39 34.77
CA LYS A 473 14.51 -38.72 33.75
C LYS A 473 14.44 -37.61 32.71
N TRP A 474 14.80 -37.91 31.46
CA TRP A 474 14.65 -36.96 30.34
C TRP A 474 13.34 -37.26 29.58
N ALA A 475 12.48 -36.26 29.39
CA ALA A 475 11.38 -36.33 28.43
C ALA A 475 11.36 -35.15 27.43
N PHE A 476 10.94 -35.41 26.19
CA PHE A 476 10.72 -34.37 25.19
C PHE A 476 9.25 -33.89 25.16
N ASN A 477 9.03 -32.62 24.84
CA ASN A 477 7.69 -32.09 24.61
C ASN A 477 7.03 -32.68 23.35
N PRO A 478 5.70 -32.88 23.34
CA PRO A 478 4.95 -33.06 22.11
C PRO A 478 5.17 -31.84 21.18
N PRO A 479 5.22 -32.02 19.85
CA PRO A 479 5.61 -30.95 18.92
C PRO A 479 4.55 -29.84 18.82
N ALA A 480 4.64 -28.81 19.68
CA ALA A 480 4.02 -27.47 19.56
C ALA A 480 4.17 -26.66 20.86
N ALA A 481 5.29 -25.96 21.07
CA ALA A 481 5.39 -24.96 22.16
C ALA A 481 6.54 -23.93 22.05
N SER A 482 6.92 -23.45 20.87
CA SER A 482 8.06 -22.51 20.72
C SER A 482 7.66 -21.02 20.86
N HIS A 483 7.28 -20.58 22.07
CA HIS A 483 6.84 -19.19 22.28
C HIS A 483 7.90 -18.20 22.78
N PHE A 484 9.14 -18.64 23.03
CA PHE A 484 10.13 -17.80 23.72
C PHE A 484 11.33 -17.35 22.86
N GLY A 485 11.70 -18.07 21.80
CA GLY A 485 12.93 -17.81 21.04
C GLY A 485 13.02 -16.43 20.37
N GLY A 486 11.91 -15.91 19.84
CA GLY A 486 11.92 -14.72 18.98
C GLY A 486 12.23 -13.38 19.66
N VAL A 487 12.17 -13.30 21.00
CA VAL A 487 12.49 -12.07 21.76
C VAL A 487 13.99 -11.95 22.00
N TRP A 488 14.67 -13.07 22.27
CA TRP A 488 16.12 -13.13 22.55
C TRP A 488 16.98 -12.81 21.32
N GLU A 489 16.61 -13.32 20.14
CA GLU A 489 17.34 -13.06 18.89
C GLU A 489 17.33 -11.58 18.48
N ARG A 490 16.19 -10.89 18.69
CA ARG A 490 16.04 -9.46 18.38
C ARG A 490 16.72 -8.54 19.39
N LEU A 491 16.99 -9.02 20.60
CA LEU A 491 17.66 -8.26 21.65
C LEU A 491 19.18 -8.16 21.46
N ILE A 492 19.80 -9.21 20.91
CA ILE A 492 21.28 -9.31 20.86
C ILE A 492 21.84 -9.07 19.45
N ARG A 493 20.98 -8.90 18.42
CA ARG A 493 21.40 -8.46 17.07
C ARG A 493 21.94 -7.03 16.97
N SER A 494 21.99 -6.26 18.06
CA SER A 494 22.64 -4.95 18.08
C SER A 494 24.17 -5.10 18.10
N SER A 495 24.77 -5.19 16.91
CA SER A 495 26.12 -4.74 16.49
C SER A 495 27.22 -4.47 17.55
N LEU A 496 27.34 -5.28 18.60
CA LEU A 496 28.36 -5.13 19.64
C LEU A 496 29.22 -6.38 19.65
N ARG A 497 30.53 -6.19 19.47
CA ARG A 497 31.54 -7.26 19.43
C ARG A 497 31.74 -7.82 20.84
N LEU A 498 30.98 -8.84 21.21
CA LEU A 498 31.11 -9.54 22.49
C LEU A 498 32.19 -10.64 22.43
N ASN A 499 32.86 -10.86 23.55
CA ASN A 499 33.78 -11.98 23.80
C ASN A 499 33.10 -12.97 24.77
N ASP A 500 33.61 -14.20 24.89
CA ASP A 500 33.03 -15.25 25.75
C ASP A 500 32.84 -14.81 27.21
N GLU A 501 33.83 -14.14 27.80
CA GLU A 501 33.78 -13.59 29.17
C GLU A 501 32.66 -12.55 29.35
N ASN A 502 32.46 -11.69 28.34
CA ASN A 502 31.43 -10.66 28.38
C ASN A 502 30.03 -11.27 28.27
N LEU A 503 29.85 -12.28 27.43
CA LEU A 503 28.58 -12.99 27.31
C LEU A 503 28.24 -13.72 28.61
N ASN A 504 29.23 -14.36 29.24
CA ASN A 504 29.03 -15.08 30.49
C ASN A 504 28.57 -14.13 31.60
N THR A 505 29.23 -12.98 31.72
CA THR A 505 28.85 -11.94 32.69
C THR A 505 27.46 -11.37 32.41
N LEU A 506 27.11 -11.16 31.14
CA LEU A 506 25.77 -10.71 30.74
C LEU A 506 24.69 -11.73 31.13
N PHE A 507 24.95 -13.03 30.97
CA PHE A 507 24.01 -14.08 31.35
C PHE A 507 23.77 -14.13 32.86
N CYS A 508 24.84 -14.03 33.67
CA CYS A 508 24.71 -13.93 35.13
C CYS A 508 23.86 -12.71 35.53
N GLU A 509 24.09 -11.58 34.88
CA GLU A 509 23.38 -10.33 35.11
C GLU A 509 21.89 -10.41 34.72
N VAL A 510 21.58 -11.07 33.61
CA VAL A 510 20.20 -11.29 33.14
C VAL A 510 19.49 -12.33 34.02
N GLU A 511 20.17 -13.40 34.43
CA GLU A 511 19.66 -14.39 35.38
C GLU A 511 19.24 -13.72 36.69
N ALA A 512 20.07 -12.81 37.21
CA ALA A 512 19.75 -12.06 38.42
C ALA A 512 18.51 -11.15 38.26
N ILE A 513 18.37 -10.46 37.11
CA ILE A 513 17.16 -9.67 36.81
C ILE A 513 15.92 -10.57 36.81
N LEU A 514 15.98 -11.67 36.06
CA LEU A 514 14.84 -12.58 35.89
C LEU A 514 14.42 -13.18 37.22
N ASN A 515 15.36 -13.54 38.09
CA ASN A 515 15.07 -14.15 39.38
C ASN A 515 14.73 -13.14 40.50
N ASN A 516 14.85 -11.83 40.26
CA ASN A 516 14.35 -10.79 41.17
C ASN A 516 12.88 -10.39 40.87
N ARG A 517 12.20 -11.12 39.99
CA ARG A 517 10.79 -10.86 39.69
C ARG A 517 9.86 -11.38 40.80
N PRO A 518 8.73 -10.71 41.08
CA PRO A 518 7.68 -11.21 41.97
C PRO A 518 7.11 -12.59 41.57
N ILE A 519 6.91 -13.48 42.54
CA ILE A 519 6.15 -14.74 42.39
C ILE A 519 4.73 -14.61 42.98
N SER A 520 4.56 -13.88 44.09
CA SER A 520 3.29 -13.76 44.82
C SER A 520 2.63 -12.38 44.63
N GLU A 521 1.32 -12.32 44.85
CA GLU A 521 0.60 -11.07 45.10
C GLU A 521 1.07 -10.45 46.44
N VAL A 522 1.05 -9.12 46.51
CA VAL A 522 1.52 -8.37 47.68
C VAL A 522 0.45 -8.44 48.77
N SER A 523 0.83 -8.85 49.99
CA SER A 523 -0.08 -8.89 51.15
C SER A 523 -0.72 -7.53 51.43
N GLU A 524 -1.98 -7.53 51.89
CA GLU A 524 -2.75 -6.31 52.24
C GLU A 524 -2.33 -5.68 53.58
N HIS A 525 -1.52 -6.38 54.38
CA HIS A 525 -1.12 -5.95 55.73
C HIS A 525 0.06 -4.96 55.70
N VAL A 526 -0.05 -3.89 56.52
CA VAL A 526 0.88 -2.75 56.57
C VAL A 526 2.32 -3.13 56.94
N ASP A 527 2.50 -4.27 57.64
CA ASP A 527 3.80 -4.71 58.14
C ASP A 527 4.53 -5.72 57.23
N ASP A 528 3.91 -6.21 56.14
CA ASP A 528 4.49 -7.27 55.31
C ASP A 528 4.48 -6.94 53.79
N LEU A 529 5.21 -5.88 53.43
CA LEU A 529 5.41 -5.42 52.05
C LEU A 529 6.49 -6.20 51.28
N LYS A 530 6.98 -7.34 51.80
CA LYS A 530 8.06 -8.12 51.15
C LYS A 530 7.49 -9.09 50.11
N VAL A 531 7.76 -8.81 48.85
CA VAL A 531 7.33 -9.65 47.72
C VAL A 531 8.23 -10.86 47.57
N LEU A 532 7.70 -12.08 47.57
CA LEU A 532 8.48 -13.29 47.35
C LEU A 532 9.00 -13.32 45.90
N THR A 533 10.28 -13.63 45.70
CA THR A 533 10.95 -13.69 44.38
C THR A 533 11.68 -15.02 44.27
N PRO A 534 12.01 -15.51 43.06
CA PRO A 534 12.83 -16.72 42.93
C PRO A 534 14.15 -16.63 43.70
N ASN A 535 14.80 -15.45 43.73
CA ASN A 535 16.02 -15.23 44.50
C ASN A 535 15.81 -15.38 46.01
N HIS A 536 14.64 -15.03 46.56
CA HIS A 536 14.34 -15.30 47.96
C HIS A 536 14.42 -16.79 48.30
N LEU A 537 14.02 -17.67 47.37
CA LEU A 537 14.06 -19.12 47.55
C LEU A 537 15.43 -19.72 47.18
N LEU A 538 16.15 -19.13 46.21
CA LEU A 538 17.44 -19.64 45.76
C LEU A 538 18.62 -19.19 46.63
N LEU A 539 18.59 -17.96 47.12
CA LEU A 539 19.67 -17.36 47.91
C LEU A 539 19.34 -17.37 49.41
N LEU A 540 18.11 -17.77 49.79
CA LEU A 540 17.56 -17.65 51.14
C LEU A 540 17.59 -16.20 51.67
N ARG A 541 17.79 -15.22 50.78
CA ARG A 541 17.84 -13.77 51.05
C ARG A 541 17.40 -13.01 49.79
N PRO A 542 16.91 -11.76 49.92
CA PRO A 542 16.70 -10.89 48.75
C PRO A 542 17.99 -10.76 47.94
N GLY A 543 17.89 -10.76 46.61
CA GLY A 543 19.03 -10.45 45.76
C GLY A 543 19.55 -9.04 46.06
N GLU A 544 20.87 -8.90 46.22
CA GLU A 544 21.49 -7.60 46.50
C GLU A 544 21.29 -6.65 45.29
N TYR A 545 20.81 -5.44 45.58
CA TYR A 545 20.61 -4.39 44.59
C TYR A 545 21.94 -3.70 44.31
N PHE A 546 22.57 -4.00 43.17
CA PHE A 546 23.63 -3.15 42.66
C PHE A 546 23.00 -1.86 42.08
N PRO A 547 23.30 -0.66 42.62
CA PRO A 547 22.81 0.57 42.02
C PRO A 547 23.42 0.70 40.62
N PRO A 548 22.62 0.91 39.57
CA PRO A 548 23.17 1.08 38.23
C PRO A 548 24.01 2.35 38.21
N GLY A 549 25.28 2.21 37.83
CA GLY A 549 26.11 3.38 37.60
C GLY A 549 25.53 4.17 36.43
N THR A 550 24.94 5.34 36.70
CA THR A 550 24.47 6.26 35.66
C THR A 550 25.63 6.63 34.73
N CYS A 551 25.73 5.96 33.58
CA CYS A 551 26.80 6.21 32.62
C CYS A 551 26.31 7.12 31.49
N LYS A 552 26.94 8.30 31.38
CA LYS A 552 26.78 9.22 30.25
C LYS A 552 27.21 8.53 28.95
N THR A 553 26.58 8.94 27.84
CA THR A 553 26.68 8.34 26.51
C THR A 553 28.07 8.34 25.87
N ASP A 554 29.02 9.12 26.37
CA ASP A 554 30.32 9.34 25.71
C ASP A 554 31.43 8.33 26.05
N ASN A 555 31.18 7.31 26.87
CA ASN A 555 32.25 6.40 27.35
C ASN A 555 32.09 4.92 26.97
N TYR A 556 31.17 4.55 26.08
CA TYR A 556 30.84 3.16 25.75
C TYR A 556 31.98 2.33 25.15
N VAL A 557 32.98 3.00 24.55
CA VAL A 557 33.98 2.32 23.71
C VAL A 557 35.17 1.77 24.51
N ARG A 558 35.47 2.31 25.71
CA ARG A 558 36.74 2.02 26.40
C ARG A 558 36.68 1.01 27.57
N ARG A 559 35.52 0.75 28.19
CA ARG A 559 35.42 -0.13 29.39
C ARG A 559 34.40 -1.26 29.19
N ARG A 560 34.89 -2.51 29.15
CA ARG A 560 34.11 -3.72 28.85
C ARG A 560 32.91 -3.95 29.81
N TRP A 561 33.09 -3.75 31.11
CA TRP A 561 32.01 -3.92 32.10
C TRP A 561 30.83 -2.94 31.90
N ARG A 562 31.08 -1.73 31.35
CA ARG A 562 30.03 -0.75 31.05
C ARG A 562 29.19 -1.14 29.83
N GLN A 563 29.79 -1.86 28.87
CA GLN A 563 29.06 -2.39 27.72
C GLN A 563 28.06 -3.46 28.15
N ILE A 564 28.43 -4.29 29.13
CA ILE A 564 27.57 -5.34 29.70
C ILE A 564 26.39 -4.70 30.45
N GLN A 565 26.66 -3.69 31.29
CA GLN A 565 25.61 -2.94 31.99
C GLN A 565 24.61 -2.28 31.04
N TYR A 566 25.10 -1.65 29.97
CA TYR A 566 24.25 -1.08 28.93
C TYR A 566 23.36 -2.12 28.23
N LEU A 567 23.92 -3.28 27.89
CA LEU A 567 23.16 -4.38 27.28
C LEU A 567 22.07 -4.92 28.23
N ALA A 568 22.40 -5.04 29.51
CA ALA A 568 21.45 -5.48 30.52
C ALA A 568 20.38 -4.41 30.82
N ASP A 569 20.68 -3.12 30.70
CA ASP A 569 19.71 -2.02 30.78
C ASP A 569 18.76 -2.00 29.58
N ILE A 570 19.27 -2.25 28.36
CA ILE A 570 18.43 -2.44 27.16
C ILE A 570 17.49 -3.63 27.38
N PHE A 571 18.03 -4.75 27.86
CA PHE A 571 17.25 -5.93 28.20
C PHE A 571 16.15 -5.58 29.19
N TRP A 572 16.47 -4.91 30.30
CA TRP A 572 15.51 -4.51 31.32
C TRP A 572 14.42 -3.60 30.76
N LYS A 573 14.78 -2.55 30.02
CA LYS A 573 13.82 -1.62 29.42
C LYS A 573 12.86 -2.33 28.48
N ARG A 574 13.37 -3.15 27.55
CA ARG A 574 12.52 -3.88 26.59
C ARG A 574 11.69 -4.96 27.27
N TRP A 575 12.27 -5.72 28.20
CA TRP A 575 11.53 -6.70 28.99
C TRP A 575 10.35 -6.07 29.74
N THR A 576 10.57 -4.93 30.40
CA THR A 576 9.55 -4.21 31.17
C THR A 576 8.45 -3.64 30.26
N HIS A 577 8.80 -3.17 29.06
CA HIS A 577 7.84 -2.52 28.16
C HIS A 577 7.12 -3.47 27.21
N GLU A 578 7.74 -4.59 26.83
CA GLU A 578 7.23 -5.51 25.81
C GLU A 578 6.70 -6.81 26.43
N TYR A 579 7.38 -7.35 27.45
CA TYR A 579 7.08 -8.69 27.98
C TYR A 579 6.30 -8.67 29.30
N LEU A 580 6.64 -7.77 30.24
CA LEU A 580 5.89 -7.61 31.50
C LEU A 580 4.37 -7.38 31.28
N PRO A 581 3.92 -6.59 30.29
CA PRO A 581 2.49 -6.43 30.00
C PRO A 581 1.80 -7.72 29.54
N LEU A 582 2.54 -8.66 28.94
CA LEU A 582 2.03 -9.97 28.52
C LEU A 582 1.81 -10.90 29.72
N LEU A 583 2.63 -10.78 30.77
CA LEU A 583 2.50 -11.54 32.01
C LEU A 583 1.37 -11.03 32.92
N GLN A 584 1.04 -9.74 32.87
CA GLN A 584 -0.08 -9.15 33.63
C GLN A 584 -1.44 -9.26 32.94
N SER A 585 -1.48 -9.56 31.63
CA SER A 585 -2.75 -9.68 30.92
C SER A 585 -3.38 -11.05 31.11
N ARG A 586 -4.45 -11.14 31.93
CA ARG A 586 -5.52 -12.12 31.68
C ARG A 586 -6.14 -11.81 30.31
N GLN A 587 -6.11 -12.75 29.39
CA GLN A 587 -6.76 -12.61 28.09
C GLN A 587 -8.30 -12.78 28.21
N LYS A 588 -9.02 -11.71 27.85
CA LYS A 588 -10.48 -11.58 27.53
C LYS A 588 -11.50 -11.31 28.66
N TRP A 589 -12.64 -10.74 28.20
CA TRP A 589 -13.84 -10.14 28.84
C TRP A 589 -13.63 -8.70 29.39
N ASN A 590 -13.93 -7.59 28.68
CA ASN A 590 -15.19 -7.03 28.10
C ASN A 590 -15.96 -6.10 29.07
N THR A 591 -15.47 -4.86 29.35
CA THR A 591 -16.23 -3.60 29.63
C THR A 591 -15.34 -2.52 30.31
N GLU A 592 -15.89 -1.30 30.48
CA GLU A 592 -15.22 -0.12 31.04
C GLU A 592 -14.49 -0.39 32.37
N LYS A 593 -13.28 0.17 32.48
CA LYS A 593 -12.42 -0.01 33.65
C LYS A 593 -12.84 0.94 34.77
N ARG A 594 -12.93 0.41 35.99
CA ARG A 594 -13.13 1.15 37.25
C ARG A 594 -12.05 2.23 37.43
N ASN A 595 -12.48 3.43 37.84
CA ASN A 595 -11.60 4.52 38.31
C ASN A 595 -10.77 4.06 39.52
N LEU A 596 -9.49 4.45 39.57
CA LEU A 596 -8.58 4.21 40.70
C LEU A 596 -9.18 4.84 41.98
N LYS A 597 -9.15 4.10 43.09
CA LYS A 597 -9.67 4.56 44.39
C LYS A 597 -8.54 4.79 45.39
N ILE A 598 -8.83 5.60 46.40
CA ILE A 598 -7.98 5.77 47.58
C ILE A 598 -7.78 4.38 48.20
N GLY A 599 -6.51 4.01 48.42
CA GLY A 599 -6.12 2.72 48.96
C GLY A 599 -5.59 1.70 47.94
N ASP A 600 -5.86 1.88 46.63
CA ASP A 600 -5.38 0.96 45.58
C ASP A 600 -3.84 0.98 45.48
N SER A 601 -3.24 -0.22 45.36
CA SER A 601 -1.80 -0.41 45.15
C SER A 601 -1.46 -0.35 43.66
N VAL A 602 -0.45 0.43 43.32
CA VAL A 602 -0.11 0.75 41.93
C VAL A 602 1.38 0.74 41.66
N LEU A 603 1.76 0.33 40.45
CA LEU A 603 3.15 0.33 39.99
C LEU A 603 3.43 1.61 39.19
N ILE A 604 4.43 2.37 39.61
CA ILE A 604 4.78 3.67 39.02
C ILE A 604 5.76 3.44 37.87
N GLN A 605 5.37 3.82 36.66
CA GLN A 605 6.20 3.76 35.46
C GLN A 605 7.12 4.99 35.38
N ASP A 606 8.06 5.13 36.30
CA ASP A 606 9.16 6.09 36.12
C ASP A 606 10.36 5.43 35.41
N ASN A 607 11.27 6.26 34.90
CA ASN A 607 12.58 5.86 34.37
C ASN A 607 13.47 5.35 35.53
N THR A 608 13.04 4.29 36.22
CA THR A 608 13.70 3.79 37.41
C THR A 608 14.98 3.01 37.04
N PRO A 609 15.99 3.08 37.91
CA PRO A 609 17.16 2.22 37.81
C PRO A 609 16.77 0.72 37.79
N ARG A 610 17.57 -0.09 37.09
CA ARG A 610 17.44 -1.56 37.02
C ARG A 610 17.27 -2.17 38.42
N ASN A 611 16.42 -3.20 38.53
CA ASN A 611 16.06 -3.93 39.76
C ASN A 611 15.21 -3.17 40.80
N LEU A 612 14.71 -1.95 40.52
CA LEU A 612 13.75 -1.27 41.40
C LEU A 612 12.31 -1.30 40.86
N TRP A 613 11.43 -1.96 41.60
CA TRP A 613 9.98 -1.97 41.39
C TRP A 613 9.33 -0.89 42.25
N ASN A 614 9.01 0.25 41.65
CA ASN A 614 8.50 1.41 42.38
C ASN A 614 7.00 1.28 42.63
N LEU A 615 6.63 0.65 43.75
CA LEU A 615 5.24 0.46 44.16
C LEU A 615 4.78 1.67 44.99
N GLY A 616 3.58 2.15 44.70
CA GLY A 616 2.96 3.23 45.44
C GLY A 616 1.53 2.90 45.85
N ARG A 617 1.07 3.47 46.96
CA ARG A 617 -0.33 3.38 47.40
C ARG A 617 -1.02 4.72 47.16
N ILE A 618 -2.20 4.70 46.55
CA ILE A 618 -2.97 5.92 46.29
C ILE A 618 -3.53 6.46 47.61
N ILE A 619 -3.17 7.70 47.94
CA ILE A 619 -3.68 8.42 49.12
C ILE A 619 -4.81 9.36 48.73
N GLU A 620 -4.68 10.00 47.56
CA GLU A 620 -5.62 11.02 47.11
C GLU A 620 -5.87 10.88 45.62
N VAL A 621 -7.09 11.21 45.20
CA VAL A 621 -7.55 11.05 43.83
C VAL A 621 -8.23 12.33 43.37
N LEU A 622 -7.71 12.95 42.32
CA LEU A 622 -8.26 14.16 41.72
C LEU A 622 -9.04 13.82 40.46
N LYS A 623 -10.33 14.17 40.49
CA LYS A 623 -11.29 13.94 39.40
C LYS A 623 -11.44 15.17 38.51
N ASP A 624 -11.72 14.96 37.23
CA ASP A 624 -12.06 16.02 36.26
C ASP A 624 -13.56 16.37 36.30
N LYS A 625 -13.99 17.42 35.59
CA LYS A 625 -15.39 17.89 35.45
C LYS A 625 -16.37 16.83 34.91
N SER A 626 -15.86 15.70 34.42
CA SER A 626 -16.64 14.55 33.94
C SER A 626 -16.47 13.30 34.83
N ASP A 627 -16.16 13.49 36.12
CA ASP A 627 -16.02 12.47 37.19
C ASP A 627 -14.95 11.37 36.94
N ASN A 628 -14.04 11.59 35.99
CA ASN A 628 -12.94 10.68 35.68
C ASN A 628 -11.66 11.03 36.44
N VAL A 629 -11.02 10.01 37.03
CA VAL A 629 -9.78 10.14 37.78
C VAL A 629 -8.60 10.32 36.83
N ARG A 630 -7.89 11.46 36.90
CA ARG A 630 -6.77 11.76 35.99
C ARG A 630 -5.44 11.94 36.69
N ILE A 631 -5.47 12.42 37.93
CA ILE A 631 -4.29 12.68 38.74
C ILE A 631 -4.46 11.95 40.06
N VAL A 632 -3.42 11.25 40.49
CA VAL A 632 -3.38 10.53 41.76
C VAL A 632 -2.18 11.00 42.56
N ARG A 633 -2.37 11.17 43.86
CA ARG A 633 -1.29 11.39 44.82
C ARG A 633 -1.04 10.08 45.54
N LEU A 634 0.19 9.60 45.50
CA LEU A 634 0.57 8.29 46.00
C LEU A 634 1.75 8.37 46.96
N LYS A 635 1.80 7.40 47.89
CA LYS A 635 2.91 7.19 48.83
C LYS A 635 3.78 6.06 48.31
N ASN A 636 5.06 6.31 48.09
CA ASN A 636 6.01 5.27 47.69
C ASN A 636 6.60 4.54 48.92
N ILE A 637 7.25 3.39 48.69
CA ILE A 637 7.98 2.56 49.67
C ILE A 637 8.99 3.39 50.48
N PHE A 638 9.54 4.46 49.90
CA PHE A 638 10.48 5.39 50.56
C PHE A 638 9.79 6.51 51.37
N ASN A 639 8.51 6.40 51.70
CA ASN A 639 7.68 7.41 52.39
C ASN A 639 7.52 8.76 51.66
N ASN A 640 7.99 8.89 50.42
CA ASN A 640 7.81 10.09 49.61
C ASN A 640 6.42 10.18 49.00
N PHE A 641 5.84 11.39 48.99
CA PHE A 641 4.58 11.70 48.32
C PHE A 641 4.85 12.14 46.88
N ILE A 642 4.25 11.45 45.92
CA ILE A 642 4.40 11.73 44.49
C ILE A 642 3.02 12.01 43.90
N THR A 643 2.88 13.12 43.17
CA THR A 643 1.66 13.44 42.42
C THR A 643 1.93 13.12 40.95
N THR A 644 1.21 12.16 40.38
CA THR A 644 1.44 11.72 38.99
C THR A 644 0.13 11.46 38.25
N SER A 645 0.20 11.44 36.92
CA SER A 645 -0.96 11.17 36.08
C SER A 645 -1.26 9.67 36.02
N CYS A 646 -2.55 9.31 35.90
CA CYS A 646 -2.99 7.91 35.83
C CYS A 646 -2.43 7.13 34.62
N LYS A 647 -1.79 7.79 33.65
CA LYS A 647 -1.14 7.16 32.50
C LYS A 647 0.20 6.51 32.84
N VAL A 648 0.76 6.83 34.00
CA VAL A 648 2.10 6.42 34.46
C VAL A 648 1.99 5.43 35.63
N VAL A 649 0.79 4.88 35.84
CA VAL A 649 0.41 4.16 37.05
C VAL A 649 -0.37 2.91 36.64
N PHE A 650 0.16 1.73 36.92
CA PHE A 650 -0.50 0.45 36.62
C PHE A 650 -1.20 -0.09 37.86
N GLY A 651 -2.51 -0.29 37.79
CA GLY A 651 -3.28 -0.89 38.89
C GLY A 651 -2.93 -2.36 39.08
N ILE A 652 -2.48 -2.71 40.28
CA ILE A 652 -2.36 -4.11 40.72
C ILE A 652 -3.74 -4.46 41.27
N ARG A 653 -4.46 -5.37 40.60
CA ARG A 653 -5.79 -5.78 41.06
C ARG A 653 -5.66 -6.48 42.41
N SER A 654 -6.51 -6.10 43.37
CA SER A 654 -6.95 -6.93 44.48
C SER A 654 -7.77 -8.11 43.98
#